data_AF-A0A093XR01-F1
#
_entry.id   AF-A0A093XR01-F1
#
_cell.length_a   1.000
_cell.length_b   1.000
_cell.length_c   1.000
_cell.angle_alpha   90.00
_cell.angle_beta   90.00
_cell.angle_gamma   90.00
#
_symmetry.space_group_name_H-M   'P 1'
#
loop_
_entity.id
_entity.type
_entity.pdbx_description
1 polymer ?
#
loop_
_entity_poly.entity_id
_entity_poly.type
_entity_poly.pdbx_seq_one_letter_code
_entity_poly.pdbx_strand_id
1 'polypeptide(L)'
;MNAFTIISRAAPIRASSSAQTTSRLTSVSRHFSSTTRIMAPIVKECDFLVIGGGSGGLACARRASGMYGVKTIAVEAKRLGGTCVNVGCVPKKVTWNAAAIAETIHEAKAYGFSVEETAPFNWAAFKAKRDAYIKRLNGIYARNLDNDKVEHIHGYATVTGKNEAFVKLNDGTEATIRAKKILLAVGGHPIKPTDVPGAELGTDSDGFFDIETQPKKVALVGAGYIAIEFAGMFNALGTETHLFIRHDKFLRTFDPMIQDAIVAEYERLGIKIHKLSKQQKVEKDEKTGQLSIHYEDSEGAGVLENVDSLIWAIGRAPEVKKLGLDSVGVKQDAKGQIVADEYQNTNVENIYSIGDVVGKWELTPVAIAAGRRLADRLFGGPQFVNAKLNYENIPSVVFAHPEVGSIGLTEPEAIAKYGKDDIKVYNTSFTAMYYAMMEPEDKGPTKYKLVCQGPNEKVVGLHILGLGSGEMLQGFGVAIKMGATKKDFDSVVAIHPTSAEELVTLNTMALKDRLTTVVRPLQLIWLSITFHYAALKEGLRKDGLSALAYPQRIRDAAAANLFITTSKGFVAYEDTTCVPSLVRAAEGKILELGPGPGNQIHRYDPSLVDDIYAVDPNPKYRDEIAVKVEKAGLQDKYKFLACGVEDSEVLRKEGVTEGSLDTVLSIQVLCAVRDLDSVMKEAWKLLKPGGSFVFWEHVTNKDAVTAVAQACLNPAWSAFVGCCINRDIKAAILAAGEWENPGDIEVADEPYSVLPRISGVLRKKV
;
A
#
# COMPACT_ATOMS: atom_id res chain seq x y z
N MET A 1 -45.82 -46.44 -18.74
CA MET A 1 -46.44 -47.70 -18.28
C MET A 1 -46.55 -47.66 -16.77
N ASN A 2 -47.78 -47.78 -16.27
CA ASN A 2 -48.30 -47.99 -14.90
C ASN A 2 -47.73 -47.10 -13.76
N ALA A 3 -48.42 -46.03 -13.33
CA ALA A 3 -49.68 -45.97 -12.54
C ALA A 3 -49.47 -46.21 -11.04
N PHE A 4 -49.78 -45.20 -10.20
CA PHE A 4 -50.89 -45.27 -9.24
C PHE A 4 -51.14 -43.90 -8.60
N THR A 5 -52.33 -43.36 -8.87
CA THR A 5 -52.97 -42.22 -8.21
C THR A 5 -54.03 -42.78 -7.26
N ILE A 6 -54.14 -42.28 -6.03
CA ILE A 6 -55.32 -42.52 -5.18
C ILE A 6 -55.84 -41.20 -4.60
N ILE A 7 -57.13 -41.02 -4.85
CA ILE A 7 -58.04 -39.93 -4.48
C ILE A 7 -58.69 -40.26 -3.13
N SER A 8 -58.95 -39.26 -2.30
CA SER A 8 -59.86 -39.32 -1.13
C SER A 8 -60.69 -38.03 -1.15
N ARG A 9 -61.91 -38.05 -1.72
CA ARG A 9 -63.25 -38.31 -1.14
C ARG A 9 -63.64 -37.43 0.07
N ALA A 10 -64.64 -36.58 -0.18
CA ALA A 10 -65.29 -35.67 0.75
C ALA A 10 -66.72 -36.12 1.12
N ALA A 11 -67.18 -35.58 2.27
CA ALA A 11 -68.56 -35.36 2.76
C ALA A 11 -69.35 -36.55 3.37
N PRO A 12 -70.42 -36.31 4.18
CA PRO A 12 -70.73 -35.19 5.11
C PRO A 12 -71.29 -35.66 6.48
N ILE A 13 -71.32 -34.81 7.52
CA ILE A 13 -72.25 -34.98 8.66
C ILE A 13 -72.89 -33.64 9.05
N ARG A 14 -74.20 -33.74 9.29
CA ARG A 14 -75.26 -32.74 9.45
C ARG A 14 -75.16 -31.84 10.68
N ALA A 15 -75.78 -30.67 10.53
CA ALA A 15 -76.21 -29.76 11.57
C ALA A 15 -77.67 -30.03 12.00
N SER A 16 -77.97 -29.69 13.26
CA SER A 16 -79.28 -29.36 13.87
C SER A 16 -78.96 -28.69 15.21
N SER A 17 -79.59 -27.62 15.72
CA SER A 17 -80.74 -26.81 15.31
C SER A 17 -80.78 -25.55 16.20
N SER A 18 -81.19 -24.40 15.65
CA SER A 18 -82.01 -23.30 16.22
C SER A 18 -81.86 -22.90 17.72
N ALA A 19 -81.80 -21.63 18.12
CA ALA A 19 -82.67 -20.54 17.70
C ALA A 19 -82.14 -19.13 18.10
N GLN A 20 -82.67 -18.14 17.37
CA GLN A 20 -82.89 -16.70 17.64
C GLN A 20 -82.61 -16.22 19.09
N THR A 21 -82.08 -15.02 19.35
CA THR A 21 -82.75 -13.73 19.09
C THR A 21 -81.79 -12.57 19.41
N THR A 22 -81.97 -11.46 18.70
CA THR A 22 -81.34 -10.15 18.88
C THR A 22 -81.33 -9.61 20.32
N SER A 23 -80.20 -9.07 20.79
CA SER A 23 -80.25 -7.87 21.64
C SER A 23 -79.00 -7.01 21.46
N ARG A 24 -79.20 -5.78 20.96
CA ARG A 24 -78.40 -4.63 21.35
C ARG A 24 -79.03 -4.13 22.65
N LEU A 25 -78.27 -4.05 23.73
CA LEU A 25 -78.25 -2.90 24.63
C LEU A 25 -77.17 -3.09 25.70
N THR A 26 -76.29 -2.12 25.70
CA THR A 26 -75.21 -1.78 26.60
C THR A 26 -75.62 -1.71 28.07
N SER A 27 -74.81 -2.32 28.94
CA SER A 27 -74.17 -1.72 30.14
C SER A 27 -74.11 -2.72 31.30
N VAL A 28 -72.91 -3.19 31.63
CA VAL A 28 -72.39 -3.34 32.99
C VAL A 28 -70.85 -3.41 32.86
N SER A 29 -70.19 -2.26 32.97
CA SER A 29 -68.75 -2.21 33.19
C SER A 29 -68.46 -2.64 34.62
N ARG A 30 -68.00 -3.87 34.82
CA ARG A 30 -67.29 -4.27 36.05
C ARG A 30 -65.80 -4.14 35.82
N HIS A 31 -65.17 -3.34 36.67
CA HIS A 31 -63.73 -3.16 36.79
C HIS A 31 -62.99 -4.51 36.86
N PHE A 32 -62.38 -4.90 35.75
CA PHE A 32 -61.12 -5.63 35.79
C PHE A 32 -60.01 -4.60 35.59
N SER A 33 -59.48 -4.11 36.71
CA SER A 33 -58.21 -3.39 36.73
C SER A 33 -57.15 -4.36 36.21
N SER A 34 -56.65 -4.14 35.00
CA SER A 34 -55.41 -4.74 34.54
C SER A 34 -54.27 -4.04 35.25
N THR A 35 -54.05 -4.37 36.53
CA THR A 35 -52.74 -4.13 37.13
C THR A 35 -51.76 -5.01 36.38
N THR A 36 -51.04 -4.41 35.42
CA THR A 36 -49.75 -4.92 34.96
C THR A 36 -48.97 -5.29 36.21
N ARG A 37 -48.71 -6.58 36.43
CA ARG A 37 -47.74 -7.00 37.44
C ARG A 37 -46.40 -6.38 37.04
N ILE A 38 -46.05 -5.27 37.65
CA ILE A 38 -44.67 -4.77 37.67
C ILE A 38 -43.92 -5.83 38.47
N MET A 39 -43.32 -6.81 37.78
CA MET A 39 -42.37 -7.70 38.44
C MET A 39 -41.24 -6.83 38.98
N ALA A 40 -40.90 -7.00 40.25
CA ALA A 40 -39.75 -6.31 40.84
C ALA A 40 -38.49 -6.61 39.99
N PRO A 41 -37.63 -5.62 39.72
CA PRO A 41 -36.45 -5.82 38.89
C PRO A 41 -35.57 -6.92 39.48
N ILE A 42 -35.05 -7.79 38.60
CA ILE A 42 -34.22 -8.94 39.01
C ILE A 42 -32.90 -8.39 39.55
N VAL A 43 -32.61 -8.59 40.84
CA VAL A 43 -31.33 -8.19 41.42
C VAL A 43 -30.35 -9.36 41.37
N LYS A 44 -29.17 -9.14 40.75
CA LYS A 44 -28.05 -10.10 40.69
C LYS A 44 -26.81 -9.49 41.33
N GLU A 45 -25.95 -10.34 41.88
CA GLU A 45 -24.68 -9.94 42.49
C GLU A 45 -23.52 -10.77 41.95
N CYS A 46 -22.40 -10.12 41.65
CA CYS A 46 -21.16 -10.74 41.19
C CYS A 46 -19.92 -10.02 41.74
N ASP A 47 -18.77 -10.68 41.67
CA ASP A 47 -17.49 -10.02 41.99
C ASP A 47 -17.00 -9.17 40.82
N PHE A 48 -17.29 -9.62 39.59
CA PHE A 48 -16.85 -8.94 38.38
C PHE A 48 -17.94 -8.92 37.30
N LEU A 49 -18.31 -7.72 36.88
CA LEU A 49 -19.23 -7.49 35.76
C LEU A 49 -18.44 -7.04 34.54
N VAL A 50 -18.63 -7.72 33.41
CA VAL A 50 -18.06 -7.32 32.12
C VAL A 50 -19.19 -6.88 31.20
N ILE A 51 -19.14 -5.63 30.74
CA ILE A 51 -20.08 -5.07 29.78
C ILE A 51 -19.43 -5.07 28.40
N GLY A 52 -19.98 -5.88 27.49
CA GLY A 52 -19.46 -6.12 26.14
C GLY A 52 -18.90 -7.53 25.98
N GLY A 53 -19.59 -8.34 25.19
CA GLY A 53 -19.23 -9.72 24.81
C GLY A 53 -18.28 -9.80 23.62
N GLY A 54 -17.43 -8.78 23.43
CA GLY A 54 -16.37 -8.75 22.41
C GLY A 54 -15.10 -9.47 22.84
N SER A 55 -14.08 -9.47 21.96
CA SER A 55 -12.83 -10.22 22.18
C SER A 55 -12.13 -9.92 23.51
N GLY A 56 -11.99 -8.64 23.86
CA GLY A 56 -11.38 -8.24 25.13
C GLY A 56 -12.23 -8.60 26.36
N GLY A 57 -13.53 -8.30 26.32
CA GLY A 57 -14.46 -8.59 27.40
C GLY A 57 -14.55 -10.08 27.71
N LEU A 58 -14.75 -10.93 26.69
CA LEU A 58 -14.80 -12.38 26.87
C LEU A 58 -13.46 -12.95 27.33
N ALA A 59 -12.34 -12.46 26.84
CA ALA A 59 -11.02 -12.90 27.31
C ALA A 59 -10.80 -12.57 28.80
N CYS A 60 -11.21 -11.38 29.23
CA CYS A 60 -11.12 -10.95 30.63
C CYS A 60 -12.06 -11.75 31.53
N ALA A 61 -13.33 -11.91 31.14
CA ALA A 61 -14.34 -12.62 31.91
C ALA A 61 -13.95 -14.09 32.13
N ARG A 62 -13.55 -14.77 31.05
CA ARG A 62 -13.10 -16.17 31.09
C ARG A 62 -11.83 -16.35 31.92
N ARG A 63 -10.88 -15.41 31.82
CA ARG A 63 -9.67 -15.41 32.66
C ARG A 63 -10.01 -15.26 34.14
N ALA A 64 -10.88 -14.30 34.49
CA ALA A 64 -11.31 -14.07 35.86
C ALA A 64 -12.04 -15.29 36.47
N SER A 65 -13.06 -15.80 35.78
CA SER A 65 -13.87 -16.91 36.28
C SER A 65 -13.15 -18.25 36.18
N GLY A 66 -12.69 -18.62 34.98
CA GLY A 66 -12.13 -19.95 34.71
C GLY A 66 -10.77 -20.22 35.37
N MET A 67 -9.93 -19.19 35.54
CA MET A 67 -8.61 -19.37 36.16
C MET A 67 -8.54 -18.96 37.63
N TYR A 68 -9.34 -17.98 38.06
CA TYR A 68 -9.27 -17.43 39.42
C TYR A 68 -10.53 -17.65 40.25
N GLY A 69 -11.56 -18.32 39.71
CA GLY A 69 -12.77 -18.68 40.44
C GLY A 69 -13.66 -17.49 40.79
N VAL A 70 -13.50 -16.35 40.09
CA VAL A 70 -14.24 -15.12 40.36
C VAL A 70 -15.67 -15.25 39.85
N LYS A 71 -16.67 -14.95 40.70
CA LYS A 71 -18.07 -14.94 40.28
C LYS A 71 -18.27 -13.82 39.26
N THR A 72 -18.39 -14.18 37.98
CA THR A 72 -18.33 -13.23 36.87
C THR A 72 -19.63 -13.27 36.07
N ILE A 73 -20.18 -12.09 35.77
CA ILE A 73 -21.28 -11.91 34.83
C ILE A 73 -20.77 -11.14 33.61
N ALA A 74 -21.10 -11.60 32.41
CA ALA A 74 -20.86 -10.88 31.15
C ALA A 74 -22.20 -10.49 30.52
N VAL A 75 -22.32 -9.23 30.08
CA VAL A 75 -23.52 -8.70 29.41
C VAL A 75 -23.19 -8.35 27.96
N GLU A 76 -23.96 -8.89 27.01
CA GLU A 76 -23.84 -8.61 25.57
C GLU A 76 -25.20 -8.28 24.97
N ALA A 77 -25.28 -7.17 24.25
CA ALA A 77 -26.54 -6.70 23.65
C ALA A 77 -26.88 -7.42 22.34
N LYS A 78 -25.88 -7.85 21.58
CA LYS A 78 -26.00 -8.49 20.27
C LYS A 78 -25.51 -9.94 20.32
N ARG A 79 -24.42 -10.24 19.62
CA ARG A 79 -23.88 -11.60 19.41
C ARG A 79 -22.50 -11.70 20.07
N LEU A 80 -22.30 -12.78 20.83
CA LEU A 80 -21.00 -13.10 21.43
C LEU A 80 -19.87 -13.12 20.38
N GLY A 81 -18.71 -12.65 20.79
CA GLY A 81 -17.54 -12.45 19.94
C GLY A 81 -17.37 -11.01 19.41
N GLY A 82 -18.38 -10.15 19.61
CA GLY A 82 -18.35 -8.72 19.27
C GLY A 82 -18.06 -8.46 17.79
N THR A 83 -17.47 -7.30 17.49
CA THR A 83 -17.17 -6.88 16.10
C THR A 83 -16.33 -7.91 15.35
N CYS A 84 -15.21 -8.36 15.93
CA CYS A 84 -14.24 -9.19 15.20
C CYS A 84 -14.82 -10.51 14.67
N VAL A 85 -15.67 -11.18 15.44
CA VAL A 85 -16.26 -12.46 15.05
C VAL A 85 -17.43 -12.28 14.09
N ASN A 86 -18.21 -11.21 14.27
CA ASN A 86 -19.51 -11.08 13.62
C ASN A 86 -19.48 -10.22 12.36
N VAL A 87 -18.69 -9.14 12.35
CA VAL A 87 -18.65 -8.09 11.33
C VAL A 87 -17.25 -7.48 11.22
N GLY A 88 -16.21 -8.31 11.34
CA GLY A 88 -14.83 -7.87 11.42
C GLY A 88 -13.86 -8.93 10.95
N CYS A 89 -12.81 -9.18 11.74
CA CYS A 89 -11.68 -10.02 11.34
C CYS A 89 -12.05 -11.38 10.74
N VAL A 90 -12.98 -12.11 11.36
CA VAL A 90 -13.34 -13.47 10.93
C VAL A 90 -14.04 -13.47 9.57
N PRO A 91 -15.21 -12.82 9.39
CA PRO A 91 -15.85 -12.79 8.08
C PRO A 91 -14.99 -12.11 7.03
N LYS A 92 -14.22 -11.07 7.39
CA LYS A 92 -13.23 -10.43 6.51
C LYS A 92 -12.21 -11.44 5.99
N LYS A 93 -11.56 -12.21 6.88
CA LYS A 93 -10.51 -13.16 6.44
C LYS A 93 -11.09 -14.32 5.64
N VAL A 94 -12.32 -14.74 5.92
CA VAL A 94 -13.02 -15.74 5.10
C VAL A 94 -13.32 -15.20 3.70
N THR A 95 -13.76 -13.95 3.56
CA THR A 95 -13.93 -13.30 2.24
C THR A 95 -12.60 -13.08 1.54
N TRP A 96 -11.55 -12.69 2.26
CA TRP A 96 -10.21 -12.53 1.70
C TRP A 96 -9.67 -13.85 1.15
N ASN A 97 -9.89 -14.97 1.84
CA ASN A 97 -9.51 -16.29 1.32
C ASN A 97 -10.26 -16.62 0.02
N ALA A 98 -11.52 -16.20 -0.14
CA ALA A 98 -12.26 -16.41 -1.39
C ALA A 98 -11.69 -15.56 -2.53
N ALA A 99 -11.33 -14.30 -2.24
CA ALA A 99 -10.65 -13.41 -3.18
C ALA A 99 -9.27 -13.98 -3.61
N ALA A 100 -8.46 -14.43 -2.65
CA ALA A 100 -7.16 -15.06 -2.93
C ALA A 100 -7.28 -16.34 -3.78
N ILE A 101 -8.36 -17.12 -3.60
CA ILE A 101 -8.65 -18.28 -4.45
C ILE A 101 -9.01 -17.83 -5.88
N ALA A 102 -9.78 -16.75 -6.05
CA ALA A 102 -10.11 -16.22 -7.37
C ALA A 102 -8.84 -15.74 -8.10
N GLU A 103 -7.93 -15.05 -7.40
CA GLU A 103 -6.61 -14.69 -7.93
C GLU A 103 -5.83 -15.95 -8.35
N THR A 104 -5.75 -16.94 -7.46
CA THR A 104 -5.04 -18.21 -7.75
C THR A 104 -5.61 -18.93 -8.99
N ILE A 105 -6.94 -18.90 -9.19
CA ILE A 105 -7.59 -19.49 -10.36
C ILE A 105 -7.15 -18.76 -11.64
N HIS A 106 -7.15 -17.44 -11.63
CA HIS A 106 -6.70 -16.63 -12.76
C HIS A 106 -5.20 -16.85 -13.07
N GLU A 107 -4.39 -17.00 -12.02
CA GLU A 107 -2.95 -17.20 -12.07
C GLU A 107 -2.55 -18.62 -12.52
N ALA A 108 -3.41 -19.62 -12.29
CA ALA A 108 -3.12 -21.03 -12.58
C ALA A 108 -2.77 -21.31 -14.06
N LYS A 109 -3.28 -20.49 -14.99
CA LYS A 109 -2.97 -20.58 -16.43
C LYS A 109 -1.46 -20.46 -16.71
N ALA A 110 -0.74 -19.63 -15.95
CA ALA A 110 0.70 -19.43 -16.10
C ALA A 110 1.51 -20.69 -15.73
N TYR A 111 0.93 -21.55 -14.90
CA TYR A 111 1.50 -22.84 -14.51
C TYR A 111 1.01 -24.02 -15.38
N GLY A 112 0.28 -23.75 -16.46
CA GLY A 112 -0.20 -24.76 -17.41
C GLY A 112 -1.49 -25.47 -16.99
N PHE A 113 -2.20 -24.99 -15.96
CA PHE A 113 -3.52 -25.51 -15.64
C PHE A 113 -4.58 -24.92 -16.57
N SER A 114 -5.41 -25.78 -17.17
CA SER A 114 -6.55 -25.37 -17.99
C SER A 114 -7.80 -25.22 -17.12
N VAL A 115 -7.85 -24.15 -16.33
CA VAL A 115 -9.04 -23.79 -15.53
C VAL A 115 -9.87 -22.78 -16.30
N GLU A 116 -11.08 -23.16 -16.67
CA GLU A 116 -12.05 -22.26 -17.29
C GLU A 116 -13.14 -21.89 -16.28
N GLU A 117 -13.38 -20.59 -16.10
CA GLU A 117 -14.51 -20.12 -15.33
C GLU A 117 -15.81 -20.33 -16.13
N THR A 118 -16.55 -21.37 -15.76
CA THR A 118 -17.81 -21.75 -16.42
C THR A 118 -19.03 -21.00 -15.87
N ALA A 119 -18.87 -20.29 -14.76
CA ALA A 119 -19.89 -19.44 -14.14
C ALA A 119 -19.23 -18.38 -13.23
N PRO A 120 -19.90 -17.22 -13.01
CA PRO A 120 -19.42 -16.21 -12.06
C PRO A 120 -19.37 -16.72 -10.62
N PHE A 121 -18.60 -16.04 -9.78
CA PHE A 121 -18.53 -16.32 -8.34
C PHE A 121 -19.92 -16.30 -7.69
N ASN A 122 -20.29 -17.41 -7.02
CA ASN A 122 -21.59 -17.52 -6.36
C ASN A 122 -21.55 -16.89 -4.96
N TRP A 123 -21.72 -15.58 -4.92
CA TRP A 123 -21.70 -14.77 -3.70
C TRP A 123 -22.74 -15.22 -2.68
N ALA A 124 -23.97 -15.49 -3.09
CA ALA A 124 -25.05 -15.89 -2.18
C ALA A 124 -24.73 -17.22 -1.46
N ALA A 125 -24.23 -18.22 -2.20
CA ALA A 125 -23.83 -19.50 -1.61
C ALA A 125 -22.62 -19.33 -0.68
N PHE A 126 -21.64 -18.50 -1.05
CA PHE A 126 -20.50 -18.17 -0.20
C PHE A 126 -20.93 -17.47 1.09
N LYS A 127 -21.76 -16.43 1.00
CA LYS A 127 -22.33 -15.69 2.14
C LYS A 127 -23.02 -16.63 3.11
N ALA A 128 -23.90 -17.50 2.61
CA ALA A 128 -24.61 -18.47 3.45
C ALA A 128 -23.65 -19.38 4.24
N LYS A 129 -22.56 -19.86 3.62
CA LYS A 129 -21.53 -20.66 4.31
C LYS A 129 -20.75 -19.84 5.33
N ARG A 130 -20.36 -18.61 4.99
CA ARG A 130 -19.65 -17.69 5.89
C ARG A 130 -20.51 -17.38 7.13
N ASP A 131 -21.77 -17.05 6.94
CA ASP A 131 -22.70 -16.68 8.02
C ASP A 131 -23.01 -17.89 8.93
N ALA A 132 -23.14 -19.09 8.35
CA ALA A 132 -23.25 -20.33 9.12
C ALA A 132 -22.00 -20.61 9.96
N TYR A 133 -20.81 -20.32 9.44
CA TYR A 133 -19.56 -20.45 10.20
C TYR A 133 -19.50 -19.47 11.38
N ILE A 134 -19.91 -18.21 11.18
CA ILE A 134 -19.99 -17.20 12.25
C ILE A 134 -20.97 -17.66 13.34
N LYS A 135 -22.17 -18.13 12.94
CA LYS A 135 -23.17 -18.66 13.88
C LYS A 135 -22.61 -19.82 14.72
N ARG A 136 -21.84 -20.73 14.09
CA ARG A 136 -21.14 -21.81 14.79
C ARG A 136 -20.15 -21.26 15.83
N LEU A 137 -19.37 -20.24 15.47
CA LEU A 137 -18.43 -19.59 16.40
C LEU A 137 -19.16 -18.92 17.57
N ASN A 138 -20.29 -18.23 17.34
CA ASN A 138 -21.07 -17.65 18.44
C ASN A 138 -21.49 -18.73 19.45
N GLY A 139 -21.93 -19.90 18.97
CA GLY A 139 -22.26 -21.04 19.82
C GLY A 139 -21.05 -21.62 20.57
N ILE A 140 -19.86 -21.60 19.96
CA ILE A 140 -18.60 -21.99 20.64
C ILE A 140 -18.26 -20.98 21.75
N TYR A 141 -18.42 -19.68 21.52
CA TYR A 141 -18.21 -18.68 22.57
C TYR A 141 -19.17 -18.86 23.74
N ALA A 142 -20.46 -19.12 23.48
CA ALA A 142 -21.42 -19.42 24.54
C ALA A 142 -20.99 -20.63 25.38
N ARG A 143 -20.70 -21.76 24.74
CA ARG A 143 -20.23 -22.97 25.43
C ARG A 143 -18.95 -22.74 26.24
N ASN A 144 -18.03 -21.92 25.72
CA ASN A 144 -16.80 -21.60 26.43
C ASN A 144 -17.06 -20.76 27.69
N LEU A 145 -18.03 -19.85 27.67
CA LEU A 145 -18.44 -19.11 28.86
C LEU A 145 -19.07 -20.05 29.89
N ASP A 146 -19.94 -20.97 29.46
CA ASP A 146 -20.55 -21.97 30.34
C ASP A 146 -19.49 -22.85 31.01
N ASN A 147 -18.51 -23.35 30.23
CA ASN A 147 -17.41 -24.17 30.74
C ASN A 147 -16.54 -23.41 31.76
N ASP A 148 -16.29 -22.12 31.52
CA ASP A 148 -15.54 -21.25 32.43
C ASP A 148 -16.42 -20.65 33.55
N LYS A 149 -17.69 -21.08 33.64
CA LYS A 149 -18.67 -20.66 34.66
C LYS A 149 -18.94 -19.15 34.68
N VAL A 150 -18.80 -18.49 33.54
CA VAL A 150 -19.20 -17.10 33.37
C VAL A 150 -20.70 -17.06 33.08
N GLU A 151 -21.48 -16.42 33.94
CA GLU A 151 -22.90 -16.19 33.66
C GLU A 151 -23.01 -15.16 32.53
N HIS A 152 -23.69 -15.51 31.45
CA HIS A 152 -23.87 -14.63 30.31
C HIS A 152 -25.32 -14.14 30.21
N ILE A 153 -25.49 -12.83 30.08
CA ILE A 153 -26.79 -12.16 30.01
C ILE A 153 -26.90 -11.42 28.67
N HIS A 154 -27.99 -11.68 27.97
CA HIS A 154 -28.34 -10.95 26.75
C HIS A 154 -29.16 -9.70 27.07
N GLY A 155 -28.57 -8.54 26.87
CA GLY A 155 -29.24 -7.27 27.15
C GLY A 155 -28.35 -6.06 26.99
N TYR A 156 -28.96 -4.89 27.11
CA TYR A 156 -28.28 -3.61 27.05
C TYR A 156 -28.00 -3.09 28.46
N ALA A 157 -26.72 -2.91 28.80
CA ALA A 157 -26.31 -2.43 30.11
C ALA A 157 -26.08 -0.91 30.14
N THR A 158 -26.52 -0.28 31.22
CA THR A 158 -26.23 1.11 31.57
C THR A 158 -25.60 1.12 32.96
N VAL A 159 -24.41 1.69 33.11
CA VAL A 159 -23.77 1.83 34.42
C VAL A 159 -24.51 2.91 35.20
N THR A 160 -25.03 2.57 36.38
CA THR A 160 -25.83 3.47 37.23
C THR A 160 -25.09 3.90 38.48
N GLY A 161 -23.96 3.26 38.81
CA GLY A 161 -23.06 3.66 39.88
C GLY A 161 -21.73 2.91 39.83
N LYS A 162 -20.80 3.23 40.73
CA LYS A 162 -19.46 2.63 40.79
C LYS A 162 -19.42 1.11 40.99
N ASN A 163 -20.53 0.52 41.45
CA ASN A 163 -20.68 -0.91 41.74
C ASN A 163 -22.03 -1.45 41.25
N GLU A 164 -22.71 -0.75 40.34
CA GLU A 164 -24.05 -1.14 39.89
C GLU A 164 -24.28 -0.81 38.41
N ALA A 165 -24.94 -1.72 37.70
CA ALA A 165 -25.43 -1.50 36.35
C ALA A 165 -26.88 -1.99 36.22
N PHE A 166 -27.68 -1.22 35.50
CA PHE A 166 -28.99 -1.62 35.04
C PHE A 166 -28.86 -2.34 33.69
N VAL A 167 -29.61 -3.42 33.49
CA VAL A 167 -29.63 -4.19 32.24
C VAL A 167 -31.06 -4.34 31.77
N LYS A 168 -31.33 -3.82 30.58
CA LYS A 168 -32.57 -4.12 29.85
C LYS A 168 -32.37 -5.39 29.05
N LEU A 169 -33.07 -6.46 29.45
CA LEU A 169 -32.99 -7.77 28.81
C LEU A 169 -33.75 -7.77 27.48
N ASN A 170 -33.36 -8.68 26.58
CA ASN A 170 -33.96 -8.77 25.25
C ASN A 170 -35.43 -9.22 25.26
N ASP A 171 -35.88 -9.88 26.32
CA ASP A 171 -37.29 -10.24 26.55
C ASP A 171 -38.13 -9.06 27.10
N GLY A 172 -37.51 -7.89 27.27
CA GLY A 172 -38.14 -6.68 27.80
C GLY A 172 -38.14 -6.58 29.31
N THR A 173 -37.66 -7.60 30.03
CA THR A 173 -37.51 -7.55 31.49
C THR A 173 -36.27 -6.74 31.89
N GLU A 174 -36.20 -6.39 33.17
CA GLU A 174 -35.16 -5.51 33.70
C GLU A 174 -34.42 -6.20 34.85
N ALA A 175 -33.10 -6.02 34.86
CA ALA A 175 -32.24 -6.53 35.92
C ALA A 175 -31.29 -5.43 36.44
N THR A 176 -31.05 -5.44 37.74
CA THR A 176 -30.00 -4.65 38.36
C THR A 176 -28.88 -5.59 38.79
N ILE A 177 -27.67 -5.31 38.33
CA ILE A 177 -26.47 -6.10 38.65
C ILE A 177 -25.58 -5.28 39.57
N ARG A 178 -25.34 -5.78 40.77
CA ARG A 178 -24.35 -5.25 41.71
C ARG A 178 -23.03 -6.01 41.55
N ALA A 179 -21.94 -5.27 41.40
CA ALA A 179 -20.63 -5.83 41.13
C ALA A 179 -19.53 -5.13 41.91
N LYS A 180 -18.60 -5.89 42.50
CA LYS A 180 -17.44 -5.28 43.17
C LYS A 180 -16.52 -4.55 42.19
N LYS A 181 -16.46 -5.01 40.94
CA LYS A 181 -15.64 -4.46 39.84
C LYS A 181 -16.41 -4.51 38.53
N ILE A 182 -16.27 -3.47 37.70
CA ILE A 182 -16.95 -3.35 36.40
C ILE A 182 -15.91 -3.10 35.29
N LEU A 183 -15.95 -3.90 34.23
CA LEU A 183 -15.16 -3.69 33.01
C LEU A 183 -16.07 -3.20 31.87
N LEU A 184 -15.70 -2.08 31.26
CA LEU A 184 -16.31 -1.53 30.06
C LEU A 184 -15.50 -1.95 28.83
N ALA A 185 -15.99 -2.93 28.08
CA ALA A 185 -15.37 -3.51 26.89
C ALA A 185 -16.35 -3.51 25.69
N VAL A 186 -17.07 -2.40 25.53
CA VAL A 186 -18.18 -2.20 24.58
C VAL A 186 -17.75 -2.01 23.11
N GLY A 187 -16.46 -1.80 22.87
CA GLY A 187 -15.91 -1.66 21.52
C GLY A 187 -16.26 -0.34 20.85
N GLY A 188 -16.47 -0.38 19.53
CA GLY A 188 -16.82 0.78 18.70
C GLY A 188 -17.72 0.43 17.52
N HIS A 189 -18.14 1.45 16.78
CA HIS A 189 -19.00 1.35 15.60
C HIS A 189 -18.45 2.15 14.42
N PRO A 190 -18.78 1.81 13.17
CA PRO A 190 -18.39 2.59 11.99
C PRO A 190 -18.97 4.01 12.02
N ILE A 191 -18.18 4.99 11.54
CA ILE A 191 -18.65 6.36 11.37
C ILE A 191 -19.31 6.51 10.00
N LYS A 192 -20.47 7.16 9.96
CA LYS A 192 -21.11 7.64 8.73
C LYS A 192 -20.96 9.16 8.62
N PRO A 193 -20.79 9.72 7.41
CA PRO A 193 -20.71 11.17 7.24
C PRO A 193 -22.07 11.81 7.58
N THR A 194 -22.04 12.92 8.31
CA THR A 194 -23.23 13.67 8.72
C THR A 194 -23.49 14.88 7.83
N ASP A 195 -22.51 15.25 7.01
CA ASP A 195 -22.47 16.46 6.18
C ASP A 195 -22.68 16.18 4.69
N VAL A 196 -22.88 14.91 4.30
CA VAL A 196 -23.15 14.51 2.91
C VAL A 196 -24.63 14.17 2.76
N PRO A 197 -25.43 14.98 2.06
CA PRO A 197 -26.82 14.63 1.76
C PRO A 197 -26.92 13.29 1.03
N GLY A 198 -27.83 12.42 1.48
CA GLY A 198 -27.98 11.06 0.94
C GLY A 198 -27.00 10.04 1.52
N ALA A 199 -26.16 10.39 2.52
CA ALA A 199 -25.22 9.46 3.14
C ALA A 199 -25.86 8.17 3.66
N GLU A 200 -27.11 8.23 4.10
CA GLU A 200 -27.92 7.09 4.56
C GLU A 200 -28.22 6.05 3.49
N LEU A 201 -28.11 6.41 2.20
CA LEU A 201 -28.21 5.48 1.07
C LEU A 201 -26.99 4.55 1.01
N GLY A 202 -25.86 4.99 1.57
CA GLY A 202 -24.66 4.19 1.74
C GLY A 202 -24.69 3.34 3.01
N THR A 203 -23.97 2.23 2.96
CA THR A 203 -23.75 1.36 4.09
C THR A 203 -22.36 1.57 4.70
N ASP A 204 -21.98 0.75 5.68
CA ASP A 204 -20.68 0.80 6.34
C ASP A 204 -20.02 -0.59 6.34
N SER A 205 -18.99 -0.78 7.16
CA SER A 205 -18.29 -2.06 7.21
C SER A 205 -19.15 -3.23 7.69
N ASP A 206 -20.17 -2.98 8.51
CA ASP A 206 -21.08 -4.05 8.93
C ASP A 206 -21.92 -4.48 7.72
N GLY A 207 -22.44 -3.50 6.97
CA GLY A 207 -23.26 -3.76 5.79
C GLY A 207 -22.53 -4.41 4.61
N PHE A 208 -21.20 -4.27 4.50
CA PHE A 208 -20.39 -5.08 3.58
C PHE A 208 -20.66 -6.58 3.76
N PHE A 209 -20.78 -7.03 5.01
CA PHE A 209 -21.07 -8.43 5.29
C PHE A 209 -22.54 -8.79 5.04
N ASP A 210 -23.45 -7.83 5.00
CA ASP A 210 -24.87 -8.09 4.76
C ASP A 210 -25.25 -8.15 3.28
N ILE A 211 -24.38 -7.74 2.36
CA ILE A 211 -24.57 -7.82 0.90
C ILE A 211 -24.96 -9.24 0.48
N GLU A 212 -26.18 -9.42 -0.04
CA GLU A 212 -26.73 -10.72 -0.45
C GLU A 212 -26.34 -11.12 -1.88
N THR A 213 -26.27 -10.13 -2.77
CA THR A 213 -25.93 -10.29 -4.19
C THR A 213 -24.68 -9.48 -4.48
N GLN A 214 -23.72 -10.07 -5.19
CA GLN A 214 -22.49 -9.36 -5.54
C GLN A 214 -22.81 -8.10 -6.36
N PRO A 215 -22.33 -6.91 -5.94
CA PRO A 215 -22.45 -5.70 -6.74
C PRO A 215 -21.63 -5.83 -8.02
N LYS A 216 -22.15 -5.31 -9.13
CA LYS A 216 -21.36 -5.15 -10.37
C LYS A 216 -20.42 -3.98 -10.24
N LYS A 217 -20.85 -2.90 -9.59
CA LYS A 217 -20.05 -1.71 -9.30
C LYS A 217 -20.18 -1.27 -7.85
N VAL A 218 -19.06 -1.03 -7.19
CA VAL A 218 -18.99 -0.56 -5.79
C VAL A 218 -18.19 0.75 -5.68
N ALA A 219 -18.65 1.64 -4.80
CA ALA A 219 -17.91 2.81 -4.35
C ALA A 219 -17.51 2.62 -2.87
N LEU A 220 -16.21 2.70 -2.58
CA LEU A 220 -15.68 2.72 -1.22
C LEU A 220 -15.13 4.10 -0.91
N VAL A 221 -15.46 4.63 0.27
CA VAL A 221 -14.94 5.91 0.73
C VAL A 221 -14.12 5.69 2.00
N GLY A 222 -12.83 6.01 1.94
CA GLY A 222 -11.91 5.87 3.06
C GLY A 222 -10.53 5.40 2.65
N ALA A 223 -9.53 5.78 3.45
CA ALA A 223 -8.11 5.47 3.20
C ALA A 223 -7.49 4.56 4.28
N GLY A 224 -8.30 4.06 5.21
CA GLY A 224 -7.88 3.15 6.27
C GLY A 224 -7.88 1.69 5.82
N TYR A 225 -7.24 0.82 6.61
CA TYR A 225 -7.06 -0.59 6.27
C TYR A 225 -8.36 -1.32 5.89
N ILE A 226 -9.50 -1.01 6.52
CA ILE A 226 -10.80 -1.62 6.20
C ILE A 226 -11.20 -1.34 4.75
N ALA A 227 -11.05 -0.10 4.29
CA ALA A 227 -11.39 0.29 2.92
C ALA A 227 -10.51 -0.45 1.90
N ILE A 228 -9.21 -0.56 2.20
CA ILE A 228 -8.22 -1.19 1.33
C ILE A 228 -8.45 -2.69 1.22
N GLU A 229 -8.74 -3.36 2.33
CA GLU A 229 -9.09 -4.79 2.33
C GLU A 229 -10.35 -5.06 1.51
N PHE A 230 -11.40 -4.24 1.68
CA PHE A 230 -12.64 -4.43 0.95
C PHE A 230 -12.49 -4.15 -0.55
N ALA A 231 -11.75 -3.09 -0.91
CA ALA A 231 -11.48 -2.76 -2.30
C ALA A 231 -10.73 -3.90 -3.01
N GLY A 232 -9.69 -4.45 -2.38
CA GLY A 232 -8.95 -5.59 -2.90
C GLY A 232 -9.85 -6.83 -3.08
N MET A 233 -10.65 -7.17 -2.06
CA MET A 233 -11.55 -8.31 -2.13
C MET A 233 -12.64 -8.18 -3.20
N PHE A 234 -13.25 -6.99 -3.37
CA PHE A 234 -14.23 -6.78 -4.43
C PHE A 234 -13.61 -6.90 -5.81
N ASN A 235 -12.45 -6.27 -6.01
CA ASN A 235 -11.75 -6.29 -7.29
C ASN A 235 -11.33 -7.72 -7.69
N ALA A 236 -10.71 -8.45 -6.76
CA ALA A 236 -10.29 -9.84 -6.97
C ALA A 236 -11.47 -10.79 -7.25
N LEU A 237 -12.67 -10.48 -6.74
CA LEU A 237 -13.89 -11.25 -7.03
C LEU A 237 -14.63 -10.76 -8.29
N GLY A 238 -14.07 -9.81 -9.04
CA GLY A 238 -14.59 -9.34 -10.33
C GLY A 238 -15.61 -8.19 -10.26
N THR A 239 -15.73 -7.49 -9.12
CA THR A 239 -16.56 -6.29 -9.01
C THR A 239 -15.78 -5.05 -9.48
N GLU A 240 -16.38 -4.21 -10.33
CA GLU A 240 -15.83 -2.91 -10.69
C GLU A 240 -15.73 -2.03 -9.42
N THR A 241 -14.49 -1.72 -9.03
CA THR A 241 -14.22 -1.14 -7.71
C THR A 241 -13.68 0.28 -7.83
N HIS A 242 -14.39 1.23 -7.21
CA HIS A 242 -13.95 2.61 -7.08
C HIS A 242 -13.60 2.93 -5.62
N LEU A 243 -12.44 3.55 -5.41
CA LEU A 243 -11.94 3.92 -4.08
C LEU A 243 -11.71 5.44 -4.01
N PHE A 244 -12.48 6.11 -3.17
CA PHE A 244 -12.37 7.55 -2.94
C PHE A 244 -11.55 7.85 -1.69
N ILE A 245 -10.50 8.66 -1.84
CA ILE A 245 -9.59 9.05 -0.75
C ILE A 245 -9.37 10.56 -0.75
N ARG A 246 -9.25 11.14 0.45
CA ARG A 246 -9.07 12.60 0.63
C ARG A 246 -7.67 13.11 0.26
N HIS A 247 -6.72 12.21 0.04
CA HIS A 247 -5.32 12.53 -0.20
C HIS A 247 -4.81 11.77 -1.44
N ASP A 248 -3.51 11.82 -1.70
CA ASP A 248 -2.84 11.10 -2.78
C ASP A 248 -2.56 9.63 -2.44
N LYS A 249 -2.39 9.32 -1.14
CA LYS A 249 -2.06 7.98 -0.63
C LYS A 249 -3.04 7.50 0.45
N PHE A 250 -3.13 6.19 0.59
CA PHE A 250 -3.87 5.51 1.65
C PHE A 250 -2.94 4.71 2.58
N LEU A 251 -3.47 4.14 3.67
CA LEU A 251 -2.67 3.58 4.76
C LEU A 251 -1.66 4.58 5.34
N ARG A 252 -2.09 5.84 5.53
CA ARG A 252 -1.21 6.99 5.88
C ARG A 252 -0.38 6.85 7.16
N THR A 253 -0.74 5.92 8.05
CA THR A 253 0.00 5.61 9.28
C THR A 253 1.07 4.53 9.09
N PHE A 254 1.19 3.96 7.89
CA PHE A 254 2.20 2.96 7.54
C PHE A 254 3.40 3.63 6.90
N ASP A 255 4.52 2.90 6.78
CA ASP A 255 5.73 3.44 6.18
C ASP A 255 5.48 3.86 4.70
N PRO A 256 6.06 4.98 4.23
CA PRO A 256 5.86 5.45 2.85
C PRO A 256 6.13 4.40 1.78
N MET A 257 7.08 3.48 1.98
CA MET A 257 7.35 2.39 1.05
C MET A 257 6.10 1.52 0.83
N ILE A 258 5.36 1.23 1.90
CA ILE A 258 4.13 0.46 1.84
C ILE A 258 3.08 1.25 1.08
N GLN A 259 2.88 2.53 1.42
CA GLN A 259 1.88 3.39 0.81
C GLN A 259 2.08 3.48 -0.71
N ASP A 260 3.31 3.73 -1.15
CA ASP A 260 3.64 3.88 -2.56
C ASP A 260 3.45 2.57 -3.33
N ALA A 261 3.90 1.45 -2.75
CA ALA A 261 3.81 0.15 -3.38
C ALA A 261 2.35 -0.31 -3.55
N ILE A 262 1.51 -0.14 -2.53
CA ILE A 262 0.14 -0.63 -2.58
C ILE A 262 -0.78 0.26 -3.44
N VAL A 263 -0.52 1.58 -3.51
CA VAL A 263 -1.27 2.49 -4.40
C VAL A 263 -1.01 2.10 -5.86
N ALA A 264 0.26 1.98 -6.24
CA ALA A 264 0.63 1.58 -7.59
C ALA A 264 0.08 0.19 -7.95
N GLU A 265 0.08 -0.74 -7.00
CA GLU A 265 -0.45 -2.07 -7.23
C GLU A 265 -1.98 -2.09 -7.39
N TYR A 266 -2.71 -1.32 -6.58
CA TYR A 266 -4.17 -1.25 -6.73
C TYR A 266 -4.58 -0.61 -8.06
N GLU A 267 -3.84 0.39 -8.54
CA GLU A 267 -4.02 0.96 -9.88
C GLU A 267 -3.72 -0.08 -10.97
N ARG A 268 -2.61 -0.83 -10.85
CA ARG A 268 -2.26 -1.92 -11.78
C ARG A 268 -3.34 -3.00 -11.84
N LEU A 269 -3.90 -3.39 -10.69
CA LEU A 269 -4.97 -4.38 -10.57
C LEU A 269 -6.34 -3.87 -11.07
N GLY A 270 -6.45 -2.61 -11.49
CA GLY A 270 -7.65 -2.03 -12.09
C GLY A 270 -8.62 -1.36 -11.11
N ILE A 271 -8.23 -1.18 -9.85
CA ILE A 271 -9.03 -0.41 -8.89
C ILE A 271 -8.96 1.07 -9.28
N LYS A 272 -10.13 1.69 -9.46
CA LYS A 272 -10.24 3.09 -9.86
C LYS A 272 -10.13 4.00 -8.64
N ILE A 273 -8.95 4.57 -8.41
CA ILE A 273 -8.67 5.42 -7.25
C ILE A 273 -8.97 6.88 -7.58
N HIS A 274 -9.93 7.45 -6.88
CA HIS A 274 -10.26 8.88 -6.92
C HIS A 274 -9.49 9.60 -5.81
N LYS A 275 -8.32 10.12 -6.16
CA LYS A 275 -7.41 10.83 -5.24
C LYS A 275 -7.93 12.24 -4.94
N LEU A 276 -7.54 12.80 -3.80
CA LEU A 276 -7.89 14.17 -3.39
C LEU A 276 -9.41 14.45 -3.46
N SER A 277 -10.22 13.42 -3.26
CA SER A 277 -11.66 13.47 -3.53
C SER A 277 -12.49 13.64 -2.26
N LYS A 278 -13.58 14.40 -2.38
CA LYS A 278 -14.60 14.62 -1.34
C LYS A 278 -16.00 14.43 -1.91
N GLN A 279 -16.81 13.60 -1.25
CA GLN A 279 -18.21 13.38 -1.61
C GLN A 279 -19.05 14.59 -1.25
N GLN A 280 -19.92 15.00 -2.17
CA GLN A 280 -20.79 16.16 -2.05
C GLN A 280 -22.24 15.76 -1.83
N LYS A 281 -22.72 14.71 -2.52
CA LYS A 281 -24.09 14.21 -2.44
C LYS A 281 -24.16 12.77 -2.94
N VAL A 282 -25.09 12.00 -2.40
CA VAL A 282 -25.49 10.69 -2.94
C VAL A 282 -26.96 10.76 -3.36
N GLU A 283 -27.26 10.26 -4.55
CA GLU A 283 -28.62 10.14 -5.07
C GLU A 283 -28.92 8.69 -5.39
N LYS A 284 -30.21 8.34 -5.36
CA LYS A 284 -30.71 7.03 -5.76
C LYS A 284 -31.65 7.19 -6.94
N ASP A 285 -31.43 6.41 -7.99
CA ASP A 285 -32.40 6.25 -9.07
C ASP A 285 -33.55 5.36 -8.55
N GLU A 286 -34.77 5.89 -8.51
CA GLU A 286 -35.94 5.16 -8.00
C GLU A 286 -36.42 4.03 -8.93
N LYS A 287 -36.02 4.02 -10.20
CA LYS A 287 -36.37 2.97 -11.17
C LYS A 287 -35.41 1.79 -11.09
N THR A 288 -34.12 2.05 -11.01
CA THR A 288 -33.08 0.99 -11.00
C THR A 288 -32.63 0.60 -9.60
N GLY A 289 -32.81 1.50 -8.62
CA GLY A 289 -32.30 1.37 -7.27
C GLY A 289 -30.81 1.67 -7.12
N GLN A 290 -30.11 2.00 -8.22
CA GLN A 290 -28.67 2.29 -8.23
C GLN A 290 -28.37 3.71 -7.73
N LEU A 291 -27.14 3.91 -7.28
CA LEU A 291 -26.68 5.15 -6.69
C LEU A 291 -25.84 5.97 -7.68
N SER A 292 -25.93 7.28 -7.55
CA SER A 292 -25.00 8.25 -8.14
C SER A 292 -24.28 9.00 -7.03
N ILE A 293 -22.95 8.97 -7.05
CA ILE A 293 -22.09 9.63 -6.06
C ILE A 293 -21.48 10.86 -6.71
N HIS A 294 -21.90 12.04 -6.24
CA HIS A 294 -21.31 13.32 -6.62
C HIS A 294 -20.10 13.58 -5.74
N TYR A 295 -18.99 13.95 -6.36
CA TYR A 295 -17.74 14.24 -5.67
C TYR A 295 -17.03 15.44 -6.31
N GLU A 296 -16.05 15.96 -5.58
CA GLU A 296 -15.15 17.00 -6.06
C GLU A 296 -13.72 16.53 -5.80
N ASP A 297 -12.86 16.65 -6.80
CA ASP A 297 -11.44 16.33 -6.71
C ASP A 297 -10.58 17.42 -7.37
N SER A 298 -9.30 17.13 -7.67
CA SER A 298 -8.38 18.07 -8.31
C SER A 298 -8.76 18.47 -9.74
N GLU A 299 -9.59 17.68 -10.43
CA GLU A 299 -10.09 17.97 -11.78
C GLU A 299 -11.44 18.72 -11.75
N GLY A 300 -12.08 18.80 -10.57
CA GLY A 300 -13.30 19.56 -10.33
C GLY A 300 -14.46 18.66 -9.88
N ALA A 301 -15.69 19.06 -10.23
CA ALA A 301 -16.88 18.30 -9.87
C ALA A 301 -17.08 17.10 -10.80
N GLY A 302 -17.27 15.92 -10.22
CA GLY A 302 -17.50 14.65 -10.92
C GLY A 302 -18.71 13.89 -10.36
N VAL A 303 -19.22 12.95 -11.17
CA VAL A 303 -20.32 12.05 -10.77
C VAL A 303 -19.96 10.63 -11.17
N LEU A 304 -20.07 9.71 -10.21
CA LEU A 304 -19.98 8.27 -10.46
C LEU A 304 -21.39 7.68 -10.47
N GLU A 305 -21.85 7.26 -11.64
CA GLU A 305 -23.21 6.71 -11.85
C GLU A 305 -23.25 5.17 -11.83
N ASN A 306 -24.47 4.65 -11.66
CA ASN A 306 -24.80 3.22 -11.73
C ASN A 306 -24.03 2.38 -10.69
N VAL A 307 -23.94 2.88 -9.46
CA VAL A 307 -23.28 2.18 -8.35
C VAL A 307 -24.30 1.33 -7.60
N ASP A 308 -24.02 0.04 -7.46
CA ASP A 308 -24.93 -0.89 -6.77
C ASP A 308 -24.78 -0.81 -5.24
N SER A 309 -23.59 -0.45 -4.75
CA SER A 309 -23.32 -0.33 -3.32
C SER A 309 -22.28 0.76 -3.02
N LEU A 310 -22.57 1.58 -2.01
CA LEU A 310 -21.66 2.58 -1.46
C LEU A 310 -21.31 2.20 -0.03
N ILE A 311 -20.02 2.15 0.29
CA ILE A 311 -19.52 1.74 1.62
C ILE A 311 -18.67 2.86 2.23
N TRP A 312 -19.12 3.38 3.37
CA TRP A 312 -18.38 4.32 4.20
C TRP A 312 -17.41 3.57 5.12
N ALA A 313 -16.11 3.64 4.81
CA ALA A 313 -15.02 3.06 5.60
C ALA A 313 -14.10 4.19 6.12
N ILE A 314 -14.71 5.23 6.68
CA ILE A 314 -14.06 6.51 7.03
C ILE A 314 -13.57 6.60 8.49
N GLY A 315 -13.61 5.49 9.23
CA GLY A 315 -13.18 5.42 10.63
C GLY A 315 -14.24 4.82 11.54
N ARG A 316 -13.91 4.75 12.84
CA ARG A 316 -14.74 4.15 13.88
C ARG A 316 -14.82 5.08 15.09
N ALA A 317 -15.93 5.03 15.79
CA ALA A 317 -16.18 5.78 17.02
C ALA A 317 -16.48 4.83 18.18
N PRO A 318 -16.20 5.22 19.44
CA PRO A 318 -16.40 4.36 20.60
C PRO A 318 -17.90 4.15 20.91
N GLU A 319 -18.28 2.93 21.32
CA GLU A 319 -19.68 2.55 21.60
C GLU A 319 -20.11 2.95 23.02
N VAL A 320 -20.17 4.25 23.28
CA VAL A 320 -20.41 4.83 24.63
C VAL A 320 -21.82 5.36 24.83
N LYS A 321 -22.62 5.44 23.76
CA LYS A 321 -23.97 5.99 23.81
C LYS A 321 -24.82 5.15 24.76
N LYS A 322 -25.59 5.78 25.67
CA LYS A 322 -26.44 5.12 26.68
C LYS A 322 -25.71 4.22 27.70
N LEU A 323 -24.38 4.25 27.76
CA LEU A 323 -23.61 3.46 28.72
C LEU A 323 -23.66 4.03 30.16
N GLY A 324 -24.14 5.27 30.33
CA GLY A 324 -24.27 5.89 31.65
C GLY A 324 -22.98 6.51 32.19
N LEU A 325 -22.02 6.86 31.32
CA LEU A 325 -20.73 7.41 31.72
C LEU A 325 -20.85 8.73 32.50
N ASP A 326 -21.67 9.66 32.00
CA ASP A 326 -21.89 10.97 32.62
C ASP A 326 -22.47 10.86 34.04
N SER A 327 -23.47 9.98 34.23
CA SER A 327 -24.10 9.77 35.53
C SER A 327 -23.14 9.21 36.59
N VAL A 328 -22.10 8.49 36.17
CA VAL A 328 -21.13 7.84 37.05
C VAL A 328 -19.81 8.63 37.13
N GLY A 329 -19.64 9.64 36.28
CA GLY A 329 -18.46 10.51 36.23
C GLY A 329 -17.24 9.87 35.57
N VAL A 330 -17.42 8.89 34.67
CA VAL A 330 -16.32 8.32 33.88
C VAL A 330 -15.91 9.31 32.79
N LYS A 331 -14.63 9.73 32.79
CA LYS A 331 -14.11 10.73 31.86
C LYS A 331 -13.93 10.17 30.46
N GLN A 332 -14.26 11.00 29.48
CA GLN A 332 -14.00 10.79 28.07
C GLN A 332 -13.01 11.83 27.54
N ASP A 333 -12.26 11.48 26.50
CA ASP A 333 -11.42 12.42 25.76
C ASP A 333 -12.23 13.23 24.72
N ALA A 334 -11.55 14.09 23.96
CA ALA A 334 -12.18 14.91 22.93
C ALA A 334 -12.78 14.12 21.75
N LYS A 335 -12.42 12.84 21.60
CA LYS A 335 -12.97 11.93 20.59
C LYS A 335 -14.10 11.05 21.15
N GLY A 336 -14.48 11.26 22.41
CA GLY A 336 -15.47 10.46 23.11
C GLY A 336 -14.95 9.11 23.60
N GLN A 337 -13.65 8.84 23.53
CA GLN A 337 -13.04 7.59 24.01
C GLN A 337 -12.96 7.61 25.54
N ILE A 338 -13.15 6.46 26.17
CA ILE A 338 -12.99 6.34 27.64
C ILE A 338 -11.52 6.51 27.99
N VAL A 339 -11.22 7.45 28.88
CA VAL A 339 -9.85 7.64 29.36
C VAL A 339 -9.50 6.54 30.35
N ALA A 340 -8.45 5.76 30.03
CA ALA A 340 -7.91 4.73 30.90
C ALA A 340 -6.38 4.83 31.02
N ASP A 341 -5.84 4.52 32.20
CA ASP A 341 -4.40 4.50 32.44
C ASP A 341 -3.71 3.26 31.84
N GLU A 342 -2.39 3.13 32.03
CA GLU A 342 -1.61 1.99 31.53
C GLU A 342 -1.99 0.65 32.18
N TYR A 343 -2.76 0.66 33.26
CA TYR A 343 -3.33 -0.49 33.94
C TYR A 343 -4.82 -0.68 33.62
N GLN A 344 -5.39 0.11 32.69
CA GLN A 344 -6.77 0.01 32.22
C GLN A 344 -7.78 0.51 33.26
N ASN A 345 -7.34 1.25 34.29
CA ASN A 345 -8.24 1.89 35.25
C ASN A 345 -8.82 3.16 34.62
N THR A 346 -10.12 3.38 34.82
CA THR A 346 -10.72 4.70 34.58
C THR A 346 -10.43 5.64 35.75
N ASN A 347 -10.93 6.87 35.70
CA ASN A 347 -10.89 7.78 36.85
C ASN A 347 -11.86 7.41 37.98
N VAL A 348 -12.76 6.44 37.77
CA VAL A 348 -13.72 6.00 38.78
C VAL A 348 -13.24 4.68 39.38
N GLU A 349 -13.15 4.64 40.72
CA GLU A 349 -12.75 3.45 41.46
C GLU A 349 -13.62 2.25 41.08
N ASN A 350 -12.98 1.09 40.90
CA ASN A 350 -13.61 -0.19 40.51
C ASN A 350 -14.19 -0.25 39.09
N ILE A 351 -14.06 0.81 38.27
CA ILE A 351 -14.42 0.80 36.85
C ILE A 351 -13.15 0.80 35.99
N TYR A 352 -13.08 -0.18 35.09
CA TYR A 352 -11.96 -0.41 34.16
C TYR A 352 -12.47 -0.33 32.72
N SER A 353 -11.58 -0.08 31.75
CA SER A 353 -11.97 -0.09 30.33
C SER A 353 -10.84 -0.56 29.41
N ILE A 354 -11.21 -1.32 28.37
CA ILE A 354 -10.26 -1.92 27.41
C ILE A 354 -10.82 -1.95 25.98
N GLY A 355 -9.92 -2.10 25.00
CA GLY A 355 -10.26 -2.29 23.59
C GLY A 355 -10.65 -0.99 22.90
N ASP A 356 -11.40 -1.10 21.80
CA ASP A 356 -11.68 0.02 20.89
C ASP A 356 -12.36 1.22 21.57
N VAL A 357 -13.12 1.00 22.66
CA VAL A 357 -13.75 2.10 23.40
C VAL A 357 -12.73 3.06 24.06
N VAL A 358 -11.51 2.58 24.30
CA VAL A 358 -10.37 3.38 24.80
C VAL A 358 -9.53 3.94 23.65
N GLY A 359 -9.59 3.36 22.45
CA GLY A 359 -8.94 3.88 21.25
C GLY A 359 -7.44 3.65 21.11
N LYS A 360 -6.81 2.93 22.04
CA LYS A 360 -5.37 2.62 22.00
C LYS A 360 -5.13 1.28 21.31
N TRP A 361 -4.74 1.31 20.03
CA TRP A 361 -4.54 0.13 19.17
C TRP A 361 -5.79 -0.75 19.07
N GLU A 362 -6.69 -0.38 18.16
CA GLU A 362 -7.99 -1.04 17.90
C GLU A 362 -7.83 -2.39 17.19
N LEU A 363 -7.14 -3.33 17.85
CA LEU A 363 -6.82 -4.66 17.35
C LEU A 363 -7.30 -5.74 18.33
N THR A 364 -7.90 -6.79 17.79
CA THR A 364 -8.42 -7.92 18.59
C THR A 364 -7.38 -8.56 19.52
N PRO A 365 -6.14 -8.88 19.08
CA PRO A 365 -5.13 -9.44 19.99
C PRO A 365 -4.76 -8.50 21.13
N VAL A 366 -4.78 -7.19 20.89
CA VAL A 366 -4.50 -6.15 21.90
C VAL A 366 -5.58 -6.14 22.96
N ALA A 367 -6.86 -6.10 22.57
CA ALA A 367 -7.98 -6.16 23.50
C ALA A 367 -7.98 -7.46 24.34
N ILE A 368 -7.67 -8.60 23.72
CA ILE A 368 -7.53 -9.90 24.41
C ILE A 368 -6.39 -9.86 25.43
N ALA A 369 -5.21 -9.36 25.03
CA ALA A 369 -4.03 -9.32 25.89
C ALA A 369 -4.24 -8.37 27.07
N ALA A 370 -4.78 -7.17 26.83
CA ALA A 370 -5.12 -6.22 27.88
C ALA A 370 -6.16 -6.80 28.86
N GLY A 371 -7.23 -7.43 28.35
CA GLY A 371 -8.23 -8.09 29.19
C GLY A 371 -7.66 -9.21 30.06
N ARG A 372 -6.78 -10.06 29.51
CA ARG A 372 -6.10 -11.10 30.28
C ARG A 372 -5.21 -10.52 31.38
N ARG A 373 -4.40 -9.50 31.07
CA ARG A 373 -3.51 -8.84 32.06
C ARG A 373 -4.28 -8.10 33.13
N LEU A 374 -5.42 -7.49 32.78
CA LEU A 374 -6.33 -6.88 33.74
C LEU A 374 -6.88 -7.93 34.72
N ALA A 375 -7.39 -9.06 34.22
CA ALA A 375 -7.87 -10.13 35.08
C ALA A 375 -6.76 -10.74 35.95
N ASP A 376 -5.56 -10.97 35.38
CA ASP A 376 -4.38 -11.41 36.12
C ASP A 376 -4.08 -10.45 37.29
N ARG A 377 -4.08 -9.13 37.03
CA ARG A 377 -3.82 -8.10 38.03
C ARG A 377 -4.87 -8.02 39.13
N LEU A 378 -6.14 -8.11 38.76
CA LEU A 378 -7.25 -7.94 39.70
C LEU A 378 -7.46 -9.17 40.58
N PHE A 379 -7.15 -10.37 40.08
CA PHE A 379 -7.59 -11.62 40.71
C PHE A 379 -6.50 -12.70 40.83
N GLY A 380 -5.34 -12.53 40.19
CA GLY A 380 -4.29 -13.55 40.13
C GLY A 380 -3.32 -13.57 41.30
N GLY A 381 -3.40 -12.61 42.22
CA GLY A 381 -2.56 -12.53 43.41
C GLY A 381 -1.31 -11.66 43.26
N PRO A 382 -0.43 -11.63 44.30
CA PRO A 382 0.66 -10.65 44.42
C PRO A 382 1.65 -10.60 43.24
N GLN A 383 1.91 -11.74 42.60
CA GLN A 383 2.84 -11.85 41.47
C GLN A 383 2.36 -11.12 40.21
N PHE A 384 1.06 -10.80 40.12
CA PHE A 384 0.48 -10.10 38.98
C PHE A 384 0.09 -8.64 39.28
N VAL A 385 0.46 -8.09 40.44
CA VAL A 385 0.07 -6.72 40.85
C VAL A 385 0.44 -5.64 39.81
N ASN A 386 1.51 -5.87 39.05
CA ASN A 386 1.99 -4.98 38.00
C ASN A 386 1.64 -5.45 36.57
N ALA A 387 0.76 -6.44 36.41
CA ALA A 387 0.41 -6.94 35.09
C ALA A 387 -0.32 -5.87 34.26
N LYS A 388 0.28 -5.53 33.11
CA LYS A 388 -0.24 -4.59 32.11
C LYS A 388 0.24 -4.99 30.72
N LEU A 389 -0.43 -4.48 29.69
CA LEU A 389 0.01 -4.67 28.30
C LEU A 389 1.07 -3.62 27.93
N ASN A 390 2.21 -4.06 27.38
CA ASN A 390 3.12 -3.17 26.68
C ASN A 390 2.61 -2.92 25.25
N TYR A 391 2.30 -1.67 24.94
CA TYR A 391 1.76 -1.24 23.65
C TYR A 391 2.83 -0.91 22.59
N GLU A 392 4.12 -1.04 22.92
CA GLU A 392 5.21 -0.88 21.97
C GLU A 392 5.42 -2.15 21.14
N ASN A 393 5.72 -1.96 19.86
CA ASN A 393 6.02 -3.01 18.88
C ASN A 393 4.90 -4.07 18.80
N ILE A 394 3.65 -3.62 18.70
CA ILE A 394 2.52 -4.49 18.34
C ILE A 394 2.57 -4.73 16.82
N PRO A 395 2.70 -5.99 16.35
CA PRO A 395 2.61 -6.28 14.93
C PRO A 395 1.17 -6.09 14.44
N SER A 396 1.02 -5.60 13.22
CA SER A 396 -0.25 -5.42 12.55
C SER A 396 -0.16 -5.85 11.09
N VAL A 397 -1.30 -6.29 10.54
CA VAL A 397 -1.40 -6.79 9.16
C VAL A 397 -2.60 -6.12 8.51
N VAL A 398 -2.42 -5.71 7.26
CA VAL A 398 -3.52 -5.35 6.36
C VAL A 398 -3.62 -6.47 5.34
N PHE A 399 -4.78 -7.13 5.28
CA PHE A 399 -5.06 -8.16 4.28
C PHE A 399 -5.48 -7.51 2.95
N ALA A 400 -4.59 -6.65 2.45
CA ALA A 400 -4.66 -6.10 1.10
C ALA A 400 -4.23 -7.18 0.08
N HIS A 401 -4.25 -6.80 -1.19
CA HIS A 401 -3.82 -7.65 -2.30
C HIS A 401 -2.64 -6.95 -3.03
N PRO A 402 -1.37 -7.29 -2.73
CA PRO A 402 -0.91 -8.31 -1.79
C PRO A 402 -0.95 -7.88 -0.31
N GLU A 403 -0.75 -8.83 0.60
CA GLU A 403 -0.74 -8.58 2.05
C GLU A 403 0.37 -7.61 2.48
N VAL A 404 0.09 -6.85 3.54
CA VAL A 404 1.03 -5.91 4.17
C VAL A 404 1.20 -6.27 5.63
N GLY A 405 2.44 -6.36 6.10
CA GLY A 405 2.82 -6.51 7.50
C GLY A 405 3.63 -5.32 8.01
N SER A 406 3.39 -4.89 9.26
CA SER A 406 4.12 -3.79 9.87
C SER A 406 4.27 -3.97 11.38
N ILE A 407 5.44 -3.66 11.91
CA ILE A 407 5.74 -3.59 13.34
C ILE A 407 6.77 -2.49 13.61
N GLY A 408 6.61 -1.79 14.74
CA GLY A 408 7.55 -0.76 15.17
C GLY A 408 7.33 0.58 14.48
N LEU A 409 8.37 1.42 14.46
CA LEU A 409 8.35 2.77 13.90
C LEU A 409 8.57 2.73 12.40
N THR A 410 7.81 3.54 11.67
CA THR A 410 8.13 3.89 10.28
C THR A 410 9.47 4.63 10.20
N GLU A 411 10.09 4.69 9.02
CA GLU A 411 11.32 5.48 8.85
C GLU A 411 11.14 6.96 9.27
N PRO A 412 10.07 7.68 8.84
CA PRO A 412 9.85 9.06 9.27
C PRO A 412 9.70 9.20 10.79
N GLU A 413 8.99 8.28 11.45
CA GLU A 413 8.84 8.29 12.91
C GLU A 413 10.16 8.00 13.63
N ALA A 414 10.97 7.08 13.11
CA ALA A 414 12.29 6.77 13.65
C ALA A 414 13.24 7.96 13.53
N ILE A 415 13.25 8.63 12.37
CA ILE A 415 14.02 9.87 12.15
C ILE A 415 13.54 10.98 13.09
N ALA A 416 12.22 11.18 13.21
CA ALA A 416 11.68 12.20 14.11
C ALA A 416 12.02 11.94 15.58
N LYS A 417 12.15 10.67 15.98
CA LYS A 417 12.44 10.28 17.37
C LYS A 417 13.93 10.27 17.71
N TYR A 418 14.79 9.81 16.80
CA TYR A 418 16.21 9.54 17.08
C TYR A 418 17.18 10.43 16.29
N GLY A 419 16.69 11.15 15.28
CA GLY A 419 17.53 11.93 14.36
C GLY A 419 17.99 11.10 13.16
N LYS A 420 18.12 11.74 12.00
CA LYS A 420 18.47 11.06 10.73
C LYS A 420 19.79 10.31 10.81
N ASP A 421 20.79 10.88 11.48
CA ASP A 421 22.14 10.33 11.57
C ASP A 421 22.22 9.05 12.42
N ASP A 422 21.21 8.81 13.27
CA ASP A 422 21.14 7.62 14.12
C ASP A 422 20.29 6.49 13.50
N ILE A 423 19.76 6.69 12.30
CA ILE A 423 18.90 5.73 11.60
C ILE A 423 19.61 5.14 10.39
N LYS A 424 19.56 3.82 10.30
CA LYS A 424 20.00 3.06 9.12
C LYS A 424 18.85 2.22 8.58
N VAL A 425 18.62 2.30 7.29
CA VAL A 425 17.53 1.59 6.61
C VAL A 425 18.11 0.54 5.67
N TYR A 426 17.52 -0.65 5.69
CA TYR A 426 17.75 -1.70 4.71
C TYR A 426 16.45 -1.95 3.96
N ASN A 427 16.50 -2.00 2.64
CA ASN A 427 15.33 -2.29 1.83
C ASN A 427 15.68 -3.23 0.67
N THR A 428 14.68 -3.96 0.19
CA THR A 428 14.76 -4.81 -0.99
C THR A 428 13.45 -4.79 -1.74
N SER A 429 13.52 -4.94 -3.06
CA SER A 429 12.38 -5.08 -3.95
C SER A 429 12.68 -6.22 -4.91
N PHE A 430 11.78 -7.19 -4.99
CA PHE A 430 11.93 -8.36 -5.83
C PHE A 430 10.57 -8.93 -6.23
N THR A 431 10.58 -9.90 -7.14
CA THR A 431 9.40 -10.67 -7.49
C THR A 431 9.47 -12.02 -6.79
N ALA A 432 8.44 -12.37 -6.02
CA ALA A 432 8.35 -13.68 -5.39
C ALA A 432 8.39 -14.80 -6.46
N MET A 433 9.06 -15.91 -6.16
CA MET A 433 9.22 -17.03 -7.10
C MET A 433 7.88 -17.61 -7.60
N TYR A 434 6.81 -17.44 -6.82
CA TYR A 434 5.44 -17.78 -7.23
C TYR A 434 5.04 -17.13 -8.57
N TYR A 435 5.49 -15.90 -8.83
CA TYR A 435 5.16 -15.18 -10.06
C TYR A 435 6.16 -15.44 -11.20
N ALA A 436 7.12 -16.36 -11.05
CA ALA A 436 8.19 -16.55 -12.03
C ALA A 436 7.70 -17.00 -13.41
N MET A 437 6.62 -17.79 -13.45
CA MET A 437 6.03 -18.32 -14.69
C MET A 437 5.03 -17.36 -15.35
N MET A 438 4.75 -16.22 -14.72
CA MET A 438 3.83 -15.22 -15.26
C MET A 438 4.55 -14.27 -16.22
N GLU A 439 3.76 -13.63 -17.06
CA GLU A 439 4.20 -12.49 -17.86
C GLU A 439 4.56 -11.30 -16.94
N PRO A 440 5.47 -10.39 -17.34
CA PRO A 440 6.03 -9.35 -16.45
C PRO A 440 5.02 -8.39 -15.81
N GLU A 441 4.03 -7.97 -16.58
CA GLU A 441 2.89 -7.10 -16.21
C GLU A 441 1.90 -7.72 -15.20
N ASP A 442 1.83 -9.05 -15.10
CA ASP A 442 0.98 -9.81 -14.17
C ASP A 442 1.66 -10.08 -12.82
N LYS A 443 2.96 -9.78 -12.68
CA LYS A 443 3.75 -10.08 -11.47
C LYS A 443 3.43 -9.12 -10.33
N GLY A 444 2.96 -9.66 -9.20
CA GLY A 444 2.74 -8.89 -7.98
C GLY A 444 4.06 -8.41 -7.33
N PRO A 445 4.08 -7.21 -6.71
CA PRO A 445 5.27 -6.65 -6.07
C PRO A 445 5.58 -7.36 -4.74
N THR A 446 6.86 -7.47 -4.40
CA THR A 446 7.33 -7.80 -3.04
C THR A 446 8.37 -6.79 -2.60
N LYS A 447 8.13 -6.13 -1.46
CA LYS A 447 9.02 -5.09 -0.91
C LYS A 447 9.15 -5.20 0.59
N TYR A 448 10.38 -5.22 1.08
CA TYR A 448 10.67 -5.28 2.52
C TYR A 448 11.58 -4.14 2.94
N LYS A 449 11.35 -3.61 4.14
CA LYS A 449 12.13 -2.55 4.75
C LYS A 449 12.34 -2.80 6.23
N LEU A 450 13.60 -2.69 6.65
CA LEU A 450 14.05 -2.82 8.02
C LEU A 450 14.67 -1.49 8.46
N VAL A 451 14.16 -0.94 9.57
CA VAL A 451 14.61 0.34 10.14
C VAL A 451 15.40 0.04 11.41
N CYS A 452 16.67 0.41 11.41
CA CYS A 452 17.63 0.15 12.48
C CYS A 452 18.07 1.46 13.14
N GLN A 453 18.29 1.43 14.46
CA GLN A 453 18.69 2.58 15.27
C GLN A 453 20.04 2.34 15.94
N GLY A 454 20.88 3.37 15.92
CA GLY A 454 22.13 3.42 16.66
C GLY A 454 23.27 2.60 16.05
N PRO A 455 24.47 2.68 16.66
CA PRO A 455 25.67 1.97 16.18
C PRO A 455 25.54 0.45 16.29
N ASN A 456 24.65 -0.05 17.15
CA ASN A 456 24.36 -1.48 17.29
C ASN A 456 23.26 -1.95 16.32
N GLU A 457 22.70 -1.05 15.52
CA GLU A 457 21.65 -1.32 14.54
C GLU A 457 20.47 -2.11 15.14
N LYS A 458 19.96 -1.66 16.28
CA LYS A 458 18.78 -2.24 16.90
C LYS A 458 17.59 -2.08 15.96
N VAL A 459 16.86 -3.15 15.67
CA VAL A 459 15.68 -3.08 14.81
C VAL A 459 14.56 -2.37 15.55
N VAL A 460 14.16 -1.20 15.03
CA VAL A 460 13.06 -0.38 15.57
C VAL A 460 11.83 -0.35 14.67
N GLY A 461 11.94 -0.85 13.43
CA GLY A 461 10.83 -0.98 12.50
C GLY A 461 11.05 -2.09 11.48
N LEU A 462 9.98 -2.77 11.09
CA LEU A 462 9.94 -3.74 10.00
C LEU A 462 8.62 -3.59 9.25
N HIS A 463 8.71 -3.30 7.95
CA HIS A 463 7.57 -3.06 7.07
C HIS A 463 7.71 -3.93 5.83
N ILE A 464 6.71 -4.76 5.55
CA ILE A 464 6.77 -5.77 4.51
C ILE A 464 5.48 -5.79 3.69
N LEU A 465 5.61 -5.98 2.38
CA LEU A 465 4.52 -6.10 1.42
C LEU A 465 4.82 -7.26 0.48
N GLY A 466 3.83 -8.11 0.23
CA GLY A 466 3.95 -9.26 -0.67
C GLY A 466 3.37 -10.55 -0.08
N LEU A 467 3.38 -11.62 -0.87
CA LEU A 467 2.87 -12.94 -0.48
C LEU A 467 3.44 -13.42 0.85
N GLY A 468 2.57 -13.86 1.75
CA GLY A 468 2.95 -14.43 3.05
C GLY A 468 3.40 -13.41 4.11
N SER A 469 3.31 -12.10 3.83
CA SER A 469 3.73 -11.05 4.77
C SER A 469 2.99 -11.12 6.11
N GLY A 470 1.69 -11.45 6.11
CA GLY A 470 0.90 -11.56 7.34
C GLY A 470 1.36 -12.67 8.29
N GLU A 471 1.84 -13.79 7.74
CA GLU A 471 2.30 -14.95 8.52
C GLU A 471 3.75 -14.78 9.00
N MET A 472 4.67 -14.39 8.10
CA MET A 472 6.10 -14.29 8.45
C MET A 472 6.39 -13.21 9.49
N LEU A 473 5.58 -12.14 9.52
CA LEU A 473 5.76 -11.04 10.48
C LEU A 473 5.74 -11.52 11.93
N GLN A 474 5.01 -12.59 12.25
CA GLN A 474 4.87 -13.07 13.61
C GLN A 474 6.21 -13.51 14.23
N GLY A 475 7.06 -14.19 13.44
CA GLY A 475 8.38 -14.65 13.88
C GLY A 475 9.33 -13.48 14.12
N PHE A 476 9.41 -12.55 13.17
CA PHE A 476 10.22 -11.33 13.32
C PHE A 476 9.70 -10.41 14.43
N GLY A 477 8.39 -10.40 14.68
CA GLY A 477 7.79 -9.70 15.81
C GLY A 477 8.30 -10.20 17.15
N VAL A 478 8.51 -11.52 17.30
CA VAL A 478 9.15 -12.09 18.50
C VAL A 478 10.59 -11.58 18.63
N ALA A 479 11.38 -11.63 17.55
CA ALA A 479 12.77 -11.16 17.56
C ALA A 479 12.88 -9.67 17.94
N ILE A 480 12.02 -8.81 17.36
CA ILE A 480 12.00 -7.37 17.67
C ILE A 480 11.60 -7.13 19.12
N LYS A 481 10.66 -7.90 19.69
CA LYS A 481 10.33 -7.81 21.12
C LYS A 481 11.47 -8.29 22.04
N MET A 482 12.35 -9.18 21.56
CA MET A 482 13.59 -9.55 22.25
C MET A 482 14.69 -8.49 22.14
N GLY A 483 14.50 -7.44 21.33
CA GLY A 483 15.48 -6.39 21.10
C GLY A 483 16.51 -6.73 20.03
N ALA A 484 16.15 -7.57 19.07
CA ALA A 484 17.03 -7.99 17.98
C ALA A 484 17.66 -6.80 17.23
N THR A 485 18.90 -7.00 16.83
CA THR A 485 19.70 -6.13 15.98
C THR A 485 19.74 -6.65 14.55
N LYS A 486 20.23 -5.83 13.61
CA LYS A 486 20.51 -6.28 12.24
C LYS A 486 21.42 -7.52 12.22
N LYS A 487 22.42 -7.56 13.10
CA LYS A 487 23.32 -8.71 13.23
C LYS A 487 22.59 -9.98 13.66
N ASP A 488 21.58 -9.88 14.52
CA ASP A 488 20.79 -11.04 14.92
C ASP A 488 19.98 -11.58 13.73
N PHE A 489 19.41 -10.70 12.89
CA PHE A 489 18.77 -11.10 11.65
C PHE A 489 19.75 -11.84 10.72
N ASP A 490 20.95 -11.27 10.51
CA ASP A 490 21.98 -11.85 9.62
C ASP A 490 22.60 -13.15 10.15
N SER A 491 22.49 -13.41 11.45
CA SER A 491 23.02 -14.63 12.06
C SER A 491 22.18 -15.87 11.76
N VAL A 492 20.94 -15.67 11.28
CA VAL A 492 20.02 -16.76 10.95
C VAL A 492 20.29 -17.24 9.54
N VAL A 493 20.58 -18.53 9.39
CA VAL A 493 20.71 -19.16 8.06
C VAL A 493 19.36 -19.11 7.34
N ALA A 494 19.38 -18.62 6.10
CA ALA A 494 18.22 -18.50 5.23
C ALA A 494 17.53 -19.85 4.94
N ILE A 495 16.20 -19.82 4.79
CA ILE A 495 15.41 -20.93 4.24
C ILE A 495 15.20 -20.66 2.75
N HIS A 496 15.76 -21.53 1.89
CA HIS A 496 15.75 -21.33 0.44
C HIS A 496 14.93 -22.39 -0.31
N PRO A 497 14.09 -22.03 -1.29
CA PRO A 497 13.72 -20.66 -1.70
C PRO A 497 12.48 -20.14 -0.94
N THR A 498 12.57 -18.96 -0.32
CA THR A 498 11.42 -18.30 0.34
C THR A 498 11.54 -16.78 0.28
N SER A 499 10.43 -16.05 0.20
CA SER A 499 10.50 -14.58 0.29
C SER A 499 11.10 -14.11 1.62
N ALA A 500 10.78 -14.79 2.73
CA ALA A 500 11.29 -14.44 4.06
C ALA A 500 12.81 -14.54 4.18
N GLU A 501 13.49 -15.29 3.30
CA GLU A 501 14.95 -15.40 3.28
C GLU A 501 15.64 -14.06 3.07
N GLU A 502 15.00 -13.17 2.30
CA GLU A 502 15.54 -11.85 2.00
C GLU A 502 15.77 -11.04 3.29
N LEU A 503 14.89 -11.16 4.30
CA LEU A 503 14.99 -10.42 5.56
C LEU A 503 16.24 -10.76 6.39
N VAL A 504 16.80 -11.96 6.22
CA VAL A 504 18.02 -12.41 6.92
C VAL A 504 19.27 -12.33 6.04
N THR A 505 19.12 -11.86 4.79
CA THR A 505 20.21 -11.60 3.85
C THR A 505 20.20 -10.17 3.31
N LEU A 506 19.44 -9.27 3.95
CA LEU A 506 19.35 -7.84 3.65
C LEU A 506 20.70 -7.18 3.86
N ASN A 507 21.59 -7.25 2.88
CA ASN A 507 22.83 -6.49 2.97
C ASN A 507 22.54 -5.02 2.67
N THR A 508 23.35 -4.13 3.25
CA THR A 508 23.57 -2.85 2.57
C THR A 508 23.99 -3.21 1.16
N MET A 509 23.52 -2.48 0.15
CA MET A 509 23.96 -2.57 -1.25
C MET A 509 25.50 -2.32 -1.41
N ALA A 510 26.36 -2.68 -0.46
CA ALA A 510 27.78 -2.34 -0.44
C ALA A 510 28.67 -3.48 -0.96
N LEU A 511 28.39 -4.75 -0.67
CA LEU A 511 29.32 -5.84 -1.03
C LEU A 511 29.04 -6.46 -2.40
N LYS A 512 27.77 -6.69 -2.75
CA LYS A 512 27.35 -7.18 -4.07
C LYS A 512 27.55 -6.11 -5.14
N ASP A 513 27.36 -4.83 -4.79
CA ASP A 513 27.60 -3.72 -5.72
C ASP A 513 29.09 -3.49 -5.94
N ARG A 514 29.98 -3.58 -4.93
CA ARG A 514 31.42 -3.38 -5.16
C ARG A 514 32.02 -4.34 -6.20
N LEU A 515 31.63 -5.61 -6.20
CA LEU A 515 32.15 -6.55 -7.19
C LEU A 515 31.49 -6.36 -8.56
N THR A 516 30.17 -6.16 -8.60
CA THR A 516 29.44 -6.00 -9.87
C THR A 516 29.72 -4.66 -10.55
N THR A 517 29.95 -3.58 -9.80
CA THR A 517 30.36 -2.25 -10.30
C THR A 517 31.75 -2.25 -10.90
N VAL A 518 32.66 -3.13 -10.45
CA VAL A 518 33.99 -3.30 -11.07
C VAL A 518 33.95 -4.27 -12.26
N VAL A 519 33.17 -5.36 -12.16
CA VAL A 519 33.13 -6.42 -13.17
C VAL A 519 32.33 -6.03 -14.42
N ARG A 520 31.18 -5.35 -14.28
CA ARG A 520 30.34 -4.95 -15.45
C ARG A 520 31.09 -4.05 -16.43
N PRO A 521 31.85 -3.02 -16.00
CA PRO A 521 32.69 -2.25 -16.90
C PRO A 521 33.72 -3.08 -17.68
N LEU A 522 34.29 -4.12 -17.05
CA LEU A 522 35.25 -5.00 -17.72
C LEU A 522 34.58 -5.84 -18.83
N GLN A 523 33.31 -6.21 -18.67
CA GLN A 523 32.54 -6.89 -19.72
C GLN A 523 32.31 -5.99 -20.95
N LEU A 524 32.00 -4.70 -20.72
CA LEU A 524 31.87 -3.70 -21.78
C LEU A 524 33.19 -3.46 -22.52
N ILE A 525 34.32 -3.40 -21.79
CA ILE A 525 35.66 -3.31 -22.40
C ILE A 525 35.92 -4.54 -23.27
N TRP A 526 35.65 -5.76 -22.77
CA TRP A 526 35.86 -6.98 -23.54
C TRP A 526 35.02 -6.99 -24.83
N LEU A 527 33.73 -6.69 -24.72
CA LEU A 527 32.84 -6.58 -25.87
C LEU A 527 33.36 -5.53 -26.86
N SER A 528 33.82 -4.38 -26.37
CA SER A 528 34.38 -3.35 -27.24
C SER A 528 35.64 -3.80 -27.97
N ILE A 529 36.55 -4.54 -27.31
CA ILE A 529 37.74 -5.12 -27.95
C ILE A 529 37.33 -6.01 -29.13
N THR A 530 36.27 -6.82 -28.99
CA THR A 530 35.78 -7.65 -30.10
C THR A 530 35.28 -6.83 -31.28
N PHE A 531 34.60 -5.71 -31.03
CA PHE A 531 34.16 -4.79 -32.09
C PHE A 531 35.31 -4.02 -32.73
N HIS A 532 36.33 -3.63 -31.97
CA HIS A 532 37.55 -3.02 -32.49
C HIS A 532 38.30 -3.98 -33.41
N TYR A 533 38.42 -5.25 -33.00
CA TYR A 533 39.01 -6.29 -33.84
C TYR A 533 38.20 -6.55 -35.12
N ALA A 534 36.87 -6.62 -35.01
CA ALA A 534 35.99 -6.80 -36.17
C ALA A 534 36.08 -5.62 -37.15
N ALA A 535 36.06 -4.38 -36.64
CA ALA A 535 36.19 -3.17 -37.45
C ALA A 535 37.56 -3.07 -38.13
N LEU A 536 38.64 -3.45 -37.44
CA LEU A 536 39.99 -3.52 -38.02
C LEU A 536 40.06 -4.57 -39.13
N LYS A 537 39.52 -5.78 -38.90
CA LYS A 537 39.49 -6.85 -39.90
C LYS A 537 38.73 -6.43 -41.15
N GLU A 538 37.59 -5.75 -40.97
CA GLU A 538 36.78 -5.24 -42.08
C GLU A 538 37.49 -4.11 -42.84
N GLY A 539 38.16 -3.20 -42.13
CA GLY A 539 38.98 -2.15 -42.74
C GLY A 539 40.13 -2.74 -43.57
N LEU A 540 40.87 -3.70 -43.02
CA LEU A 540 41.94 -4.40 -43.73
C LEU A 540 41.42 -5.20 -44.95
N ARG A 541 40.20 -5.75 -44.86
CA ARG A 541 39.57 -6.46 -45.98
C ARG A 541 39.18 -5.51 -47.11
N LYS A 542 38.67 -4.32 -46.81
CA LYS A 542 38.21 -3.33 -47.80
C LYS A 542 39.35 -2.51 -48.40
N ASP A 543 40.24 -2.02 -47.55
CA ASP A 543 41.23 -1.00 -47.91
C ASP A 543 42.69 -1.53 -47.82
N GLY A 544 42.89 -2.81 -47.49
CA GLY A 544 44.22 -3.38 -47.29
C GLY A 544 44.99 -2.69 -46.15
N LEU A 545 46.31 -2.63 -46.24
CA LEU A 545 47.15 -1.95 -45.24
C LEU A 545 46.89 -0.44 -45.15
N SER A 546 46.24 0.18 -46.15
CA SER A 546 45.91 1.61 -46.11
C SER A 546 44.88 1.96 -45.03
N ALA A 547 44.10 0.98 -44.54
CA ALA A 547 43.20 1.14 -43.40
C ALA A 547 43.94 1.61 -42.13
N LEU A 548 45.21 1.24 -41.96
CA LEU A 548 46.03 1.62 -40.80
C LEU A 548 46.37 3.12 -40.78
N ALA A 549 46.26 3.82 -41.91
CA ALA A 549 46.45 5.27 -41.98
C ALA A 549 45.23 6.06 -41.45
N TYR A 550 44.09 5.40 -41.24
CA TYR A 550 42.84 6.02 -40.79
C TYR A 550 42.27 5.34 -39.53
N PRO A 551 43.02 5.29 -38.42
CA PRO A 551 42.60 4.59 -37.20
C PRO A 551 41.28 5.11 -36.62
N GLN A 552 40.97 6.38 -36.88
CA GLN A 552 39.71 6.99 -36.47
C GLN A 552 38.48 6.30 -37.09
N ARG A 553 38.54 5.88 -38.36
CA ARG A 553 37.42 5.20 -39.03
C ARG A 553 37.13 3.84 -38.39
N ILE A 554 38.18 3.14 -37.95
CA ILE A 554 38.07 1.86 -37.26
C ILE A 554 37.43 2.07 -35.89
N ARG A 555 37.88 3.08 -35.14
CA ARG A 555 37.33 3.44 -33.83
C ARG A 555 35.85 3.83 -33.91
N ASP A 556 35.49 4.67 -34.87
CA ASP A 556 34.11 5.15 -35.05
C ASP A 556 33.18 4.00 -35.46
N ALA A 557 33.66 3.05 -36.28
CA ALA A 557 32.93 1.82 -36.61
C ALA A 557 32.75 0.90 -35.39
N ALA A 558 33.78 0.74 -34.58
CA ALA A 558 33.73 -0.11 -33.39
C ALA A 558 32.80 0.47 -32.32
N ALA A 559 32.90 1.78 -32.04
CA ALA A 559 32.03 2.50 -31.12
C ALA A 559 30.56 2.45 -31.57
N ALA A 560 30.29 2.68 -32.86
CA ALA A 560 28.93 2.59 -33.39
C ALA A 560 28.32 1.19 -33.14
N ASN A 561 29.05 0.13 -33.49
CA ASN A 561 28.58 -1.24 -33.27
C ASN A 561 28.37 -1.57 -31.79
N LEU A 562 29.27 -1.11 -30.90
CA LEU A 562 29.13 -1.30 -29.46
C LEU A 562 27.83 -0.68 -28.94
N PHE A 563 27.59 0.59 -29.24
CA PHE A 563 26.43 1.32 -28.72
C PHE A 563 25.12 0.89 -29.39
N ILE A 564 25.12 0.54 -30.68
CA ILE A 564 23.95 -0.06 -31.34
C ILE A 564 23.60 -1.41 -30.68
N THR A 565 24.59 -2.28 -30.47
CA THR A 565 24.36 -3.61 -29.87
C THR A 565 23.83 -3.51 -28.44
N THR A 566 24.33 -2.55 -27.67
CA THR A 566 23.96 -2.35 -26.27
C THR A 566 22.76 -1.44 -26.07
N SER A 567 22.26 -0.78 -27.13
CA SER A 567 21.19 0.22 -27.11
C SER A 567 19.96 -0.24 -26.33
N LYS A 568 19.45 -1.46 -26.58
CA LYS A 568 18.26 -1.99 -25.87
C LYS A 568 18.47 -2.11 -24.36
N GLY A 569 19.66 -2.54 -23.95
CA GLY A 569 20.01 -2.68 -22.53
C GLY A 569 20.16 -1.32 -21.84
N PHE A 570 20.75 -0.34 -22.53
CA PHE A 570 20.82 1.03 -22.03
C PHE A 570 19.44 1.66 -21.89
N VAL A 571 18.57 1.51 -22.89
CA VAL A 571 17.17 2.00 -22.83
C VAL A 571 16.44 1.40 -21.64
N ALA A 572 16.48 0.07 -21.46
CA ALA A 572 15.82 -0.60 -20.36
C ALA A 572 16.34 -0.16 -18.98
N TYR A 573 17.64 0.13 -18.86
CA TYR A 573 18.21 0.69 -17.63
C TYR A 573 17.75 2.13 -17.40
N GLU A 574 17.84 2.99 -18.42
CA GLU A 574 17.39 4.38 -18.37
C GLU A 574 15.92 4.49 -17.96
N ASP A 575 15.06 3.57 -18.40
CA ASP A 575 13.63 3.53 -18.03
C ASP A 575 13.39 3.33 -16.52
N THR A 576 14.38 2.85 -15.78
CA THR A 576 14.32 2.71 -14.31
C THR A 576 14.82 3.95 -13.57
N THR A 577 15.21 5.01 -14.28
CA THR A 577 15.85 6.22 -13.73
C THR A 577 15.00 7.48 -13.96
N CYS A 578 15.56 8.67 -13.68
CA CYS A 578 14.93 9.95 -13.97
C CYS A 578 14.92 10.35 -15.47
N VAL A 579 15.70 9.65 -16.32
CA VAL A 579 15.83 9.97 -17.76
C VAL A 579 14.48 10.10 -18.49
N PRO A 580 13.49 9.20 -18.32
CA PRO A 580 12.20 9.33 -18.99
C PRO A 580 11.47 10.62 -18.64
N SER A 581 11.52 11.05 -17.38
CA SER A 581 10.92 12.30 -16.93
C SER A 581 11.66 13.52 -17.46
N LEU A 582 13.00 13.47 -17.48
CA LEU A 582 13.84 14.56 -18.01
C LEU A 582 13.61 14.78 -19.51
N VAL A 583 13.63 13.71 -20.31
CA VAL A 583 13.45 13.82 -21.77
C VAL A 583 12.02 14.25 -22.13
N ARG A 584 11.00 13.75 -21.41
CA ARG A 584 9.61 14.18 -21.63
C ARG A 584 9.36 15.65 -21.29
N ALA A 585 10.18 16.24 -20.43
CA ALA A 585 10.08 17.65 -20.07
C ALA A 585 10.84 18.58 -21.04
N ALA A 586 11.54 18.04 -22.04
CA ALA A 586 12.21 18.84 -23.05
C ALA A 586 11.20 19.36 -24.09
N GLU A 587 11.19 20.67 -24.31
CA GLU A 587 10.18 21.36 -25.14
C GLU A 587 10.82 22.40 -26.08
N GLY A 588 10.05 22.80 -27.10
CA GLY A 588 10.40 23.81 -28.09
C GLY A 588 11.42 23.35 -29.12
N LYS A 589 12.35 24.24 -29.48
CA LYS A 589 13.50 23.98 -30.33
C LYS A 589 14.64 23.36 -29.52
N ILE A 590 14.92 22.09 -29.77
CA ILE A 590 15.82 21.25 -28.97
C ILE A 590 17.12 20.98 -29.72
N LEU A 591 18.25 21.07 -29.01
CA LEU A 591 19.52 20.47 -29.46
C LEU A 591 19.81 19.22 -28.61
N GLU A 592 19.80 18.04 -29.23
CA GLU A 592 20.22 16.79 -28.60
C GLU A 592 21.72 16.59 -28.85
N LEU A 593 22.51 16.66 -27.78
CA LEU A 593 23.94 16.37 -27.85
C LEU A 593 24.15 14.86 -27.85
N GLY A 594 24.86 14.34 -28.85
CA GLY A 594 25.29 12.94 -28.92
C GLY A 594 24.15 11.92 -28.78
N PRO A 595 23.14 11.91 -29.67
CA PRO A 595 22.06 10.92 -29.64
C PRO A 595 22.56 9.47 -29.70
N GLY A 596 23.80 9.23 -30.16
CA GLY A 596 24.35 7.91 -30.39
C GLY A 596 23.40 7.10 -31.28
N PRO A 597 23.01 5.87 -30.91
CA PRO A 597 22.04 5.08 -31.68
C PRO A 597 20.58 5.61 -31.56
N GLY A 598 20.33 6.78 -30.99
CA GLY A 598 19.00 7.37 -30.84
C GLY A 598 18.20 6.82 -29.66
N ASN A 599 18.83 6.62 -28.50
CA ASN A 599 18.19 5.99 -27.34
C ASN A 599 17.01 6.82 -26.79
N GLN A 600 17.04 8.14 -26.91
CA GLN A 600 16.03 9.03 -26.29
C GLN A 600 14.82 9.32 -27.18
N ILE A 601 14.89 9.01 -28.49
CA ILE A 601 13.91 9.41 -29.50
C ILE A 601 12.47 9.03 -29.14
N HIS A 602 12.27 7.85 -28.55
CA HIS A 602 10.94 7.34 -28.18
C HIS A 602 10.33 8.02 -26.94
N ARG A 603 11.07 8.91 -26.27
CA ARG A 603 10.66 9.57 -25.02
C ARG A 603 10.21 11.02 -25.23
N TYR A 604 10.45 11.59 -26.41
CA TYR A 604 9.96 12.93 -26.73
C TYR A 604 8.43 12.94 -26.82
N ASP A 605 7.82 14.02 -26.35
CA ASP A 605 6.41 14.32 -26.59
C ASP A 605 6.28 15.15 -27.89
N PRO A 606 5.74 14.59 -28.99
CA PRO A 606 5.63 15.32 -30.25
C PRO A 606 4.78 16.59 -30.16
N SER A 607 3.94 16.76 -29.13
CA SER A 607 3.11 17.95 -28.94
C SER A 607 3.87 19.13 -28.32
N LEU A 608 4.98 18.87 -27.63
CA LEU A 608 5.81 19.87 -26.95
C LEU A 608 7.06 20.25 -27.75
N VAL A 609 7.39 19.48 -28.79
CA VAL A 609 8.59 19.67 -29.61
C VAL A 609 8.27 20.43 -30.89
N ASP A 610 9.05 21.48 -31.18
CA ASP A 610 9.00 22.17 -32.47
C ASP A 610 9.96 21.49 -33.47
N ASP A 611 11.26 21.50 -33.15
CA ASP A 611 12.35 20.89 -33.93
C ASP A 611 13.40 20.28 -33.00
N ILE A 612 13.99 19.14 -33.38
CA ILE A 612 15.12 18.51 -32.70
C ILE A 612 16.31 18.46 -33.66
N TYR A 613 17.38 19.16 -33.31
CA TYR A 613 18.68 19.06 -33.98
C TYR A 613 19.56 18.14 -33.18
N ALA A 614 19.80 16.94 -33.68
CA ALA A 614 20.60 15.94 -32.98
C ALA A 614 22.01 15.88 -33.59
N VAL A 615 23.02 16.23 -32.78
CA VAL A 615 24.40 16.39 -33.24
C VAL A 615 25.28 15.24 -32.74
N ASP A 616 25.86 14.46 -33.65
CA ASP A 616 26.86 13.44 -33.32
C ASP A 616 27.94 13.42 -34.40
N PRO A 617 29.25 13.47 -34.04
CA PRO A 617 30.32 13.43 -35.03
C PRO A 617 30.43 12.09 -35.77
N ASN A 618 29.79 11.02 -35.28
CA ASN A 618 29.84 9.69 -35.90
C ASN A 618 28.65 9.48 -36.86
N PRO A 619 28.86 9.51 -38.20
CA PRO A 619 27.77 9.38 -39.16
C PRO A 619 27.12 7.99 -39.19
N LYS A 620 27.71 6.98 -38.52
CA LYS A 620 27.24 5.58 -38.56
C LYS A 620 25.95 5.33 -37.80
N TYR A 621 25.49 6.29 -37.00
CA TYR A 621 24.20 6.18 -36.31
C TYR A 621 23.00 6.56 -37.19
N ARG A 622 23.23 7.16 -38.36
CA ARG A 622 22.19 7.72 -39.23
C ARG A 622 21.05 6.74 -39.52
N ASP A 623 21.38 5.50 -39.89
CA ASP A 623 20.39 4.50 -40.30
C ASP A 623 19.55 4.03 -39.09
N GLU A 624 20.18 3.80 -37.94
CA GLU A 624 19.49 3.40 -36.71
C GLU A 624 18.57 4.51 -36.17
N ILE A 625 19.04 5.76 -36.21
CA ILE A 625 18.25 6.93 -35.86
C ILE A 625 17.04 7.06 -36.78
N ALA A 626 17.22 6.95 -38.10
CA ALA A 626 16.12 7.09 -39.05
C ALA A 626 14.97 6.11 -38.76
N VAL A 627 15.29 4.85 -38.44
CA VAL A 627 14.30 3.83 -38.06
C VAL A 627 13.54 4.22 -36.78
N LYS A 628 14.24 4.75 -35.77
CA LYS A 628 13.63 5.14 -34.50
C LYS A 628 12.79 6.42 -34.62
N VAL A 629 13.25 7.38 -35.43
CA VAL A 629 12.50 8.59 -35.77
C VAL A 629 11.20 8.23 -36.47
N GLU A 630 11.25 7.31 -37.43
CA GLU A 630 10.06 6.83 -38.13
C GLU A 630 9.05 6.19 -37.17
N LYS A 631 9.53 5.30 -36.30
CA LYS A 631 8.71 4.63 -35.29
C LYS A 631 8.08 5.60 -34.27
N ALA A 632 8.77 6.69 -33.94
CA ALA A 632 8.31 7.71 -33.00
C ALA A 632 7.40 8.78 -33.64
N GLY A 633 7.23 8.77 -34.97
CA GLY A 633 6.43 9.77 -35.67
C GLY A 633 7.06 11.17 -35.66
N LEU A 634 8.40 11.24 -35.65
CA LEU A 634 9.16 12.51 -35.56
C LEU A 634 9.86 12.89 -36.87
N GLN A 635 9.49 12.30 -38.01
CA GLN A 635 10.18 12.47 -39.30
C GLN A 635 10.28 13.94 -39.74
N ASP A 636 9.24 14.73 -39.44
CA ASP A 636 9.17 16.14 -39.83
C ASP A 636 9.82 17.08 -38.80
N LYS A 637 10.22 16.56 -37.63
CA LYS A 637 10.74 17.34 -36.50
C LYS A 637 12.17 16.99 -36.11
N TYR A 638 12.66 15.80 -36.44
CA TYR A 638 13.97 15.31 -35.97
C TYR A 638 15.00 15.31 -37.08
N LYS A 639 16.10 16.05 -36.89
CA LYS A 639 17.18 16.18 -37.86
C LYS A 639 18.53 15.76 -37.27
N PHE A 640 19.07 14.67 -37.82
CA PHE A 640 20.42 14.19 -37.48
C PHE A 640 21.51 14.88 -38.28
N LEU A 641 22.42 15.55 -37.58
CA LEU A 641 23.57 16.27 -38.12
C LEU A 641 24.86 15.55 -37.72
N ALA A 642 25.62 15.08 -38.72
CA ALA A 642 26.88 14.38 -38.51
C ALA A 642 28.02 15.38 -38.26
N CYS A 643 27.99 16.08 -37.14
CA CYS A 643 28.92 17.13 -36.74
C CYS A 643 29.04 17.22 -35.21
N GLY A 644 30.06 17.92 -34.72
CA GLY A 644 30.14 18.35 -33.33
C GLY A 644 29.26 19.58 -33.07
N VAL A 645 29.02 19.91 -31.80
CA VAL A 645 28.33 21.17 -31.45
C VAL A 645 29.21 22.39 -31.73
N GLU A 646 30.53 22.18 -31.73
CA GLU A 646 31.54 23.17 -32.09
C GLU A 646 31.53 23.57 -33.59
N ASP A 647 30.87 22.78 -34.46
CA ASP A 647 30.79 23.03 -35.90
C ASP A 647 29.73 24.10 -36.24
N SER A 648 29.96 25.32 -35.75
CA SER A 648 29.00 26.43 -35.81
C SER A 648 28.50 26.78 -37.22
N GLU A 649 29.29 26.54 -38.28
CA GLU A 649 28.83 26.76 -39.66
C GLU A 649 27.74 25.77 -40.10
N VAL A 650 27.80 24.52 -39.63
CA VAL A 650 26.78 23.49 -39.92
C VAL A 650 25.51 23.82 -39.17
N LEU A 651 25.62 24.17 -37.89
CA LEU A 651 24.48 24.57 -37.05
C LEU A 651 23.79 25.84 -37.56
N ARG A 652 24.56 26.86 -37.97
CA ARG A 652 24.00 28.11 -38.51
C ARG A 652 23.20 27.91 -39.79
N LYS A 653 23.62 27.00 -40.68
CA LYS A 653 22.86 26.66 -41.91
C LYS A 653 21.48 26.08 -41.59
N GLU A 654 21.35 25.47 -40.42
CA GLU A 654 20.14 24.87 -39.91
C GLU A 654 19.32 25.80 -39.00
N GLY A 655 19.75 27.08 -38.89
CA GLY A 655 19.08 28.07 -38.05
C GLY A 655 19.34 27.89 -36.55
N VAL A 656 20.34 27.10 -36.16
CA VAL A 656 20.83 26.99 -34.78
C VAL A 656 21.96 28.01 -34.60
N THR A 657 21.61 29.10 -33.93
CA THR A 657 22.48 30.26 -33.64
C THR A 657 22.48 30.58 -32.14
N GLU A 658 23.31 31.52 -31.72
CA GLU A 658 23.34 31.97 -30.33
C GLU A 658 21.94 32.43 -29.87
N GLY A 659 21.49 31.93 -28.71
CA GLY A 659 20.18 32.28 -28.15
C GLY A 659 18.96 31.72 -28.90
N SER A 660 19.15 30.73 -29.79
CA SER A 660 18.06 30.21 -30.63
C SER A 660 17.35 28.96 -30.08
N LEU A 661 17.90 28.31 -29.06
CA LEU A 661 17.37 27.05 -28.52
C LEU A 661 16.56 27.26 -27.23
N ASP A 662 15.43 26.56 -27.15
CA ASP A 662 14.61 26.46 -25.94
C ASP A 662 15.20 25.46 -24.95
N THR A 663 15.67 24.32 -25.48
CA THR A 663 16.23 23.23 -24.69
C THR A 663 17.53 22.69 -25.30
N VAL A 664 18.52 22.38 -24.47
CA VAL A 664 19.66 21.53 -24.84
C VAL A 664 19.59 20.27 -23.98
N LEU A 665 19.58 19.11 -24.61
CA LEU A 665 19.51 17.79 -23.96
C LEU A 665 20.86 17.08 -24.05
N SER A 666 21.35 16.55 -22.91
CA SER A 666 22.57 15.75 -22.85
C SER A 666 22.41 14.53 -21.95
N ILE A 667 22.37 13.32 -22.53
CA ILE A 667 22.19 12.07 -21.78
C ILE A 667 23.40 11.16 -22.04
N GLN A 668 24.31 11.06 -21.07
CA GLN A 668 25.55 10.26 -21.11
C GLN A 668 26.54 10.59 -22.25
N VAL A 669 26.72 11.88 -22.57
CA VAL A 669 27.52 12.30 -23.73
C VAL A 669 28.75 13.11 -23.36
N LEU A 670 28.66 13.93 -22.31
CA LEU A 670 29.74 14.85 -21.91
C LEU A 670 31.03 14.12 -21.48
N CYS A 671 30.95 12.85 -21.15
CA CYS A 671 32.11 12.02 -20.89
C CYS A 671 32.92 11.69 -22.17
N ALA A 672 32.28 11.68 -23.34
CA ALA A 672 32.85 11.24 -24.61
C ALA A 672 33.38 12.41 -25.47
N VAL A 673 33.02 13.65 -25.14
CA VAL A 673 33.47 14.82 -25.89
C VAL A 673 34.96 15.09 -25.69
N ARG A 674 35.64 15.62 -26.71
CA ARG A 674 37.09 15.85 -26.66
C ARG A 674 37.44 17.06 -25.79
N ASP A 675 36.77 18.18 -26.03
CA ASP A 675 36.91 19.42 -25.29
C ASP A 675 35.59 19.76 -24.57
N LEU A 676 35.50 19.32 -23.31
CA LEU A 676 34.30 19.46 -22.50
C LEU A 676 33.94 20.93 -22.24
N ASP A 677 34.93 21.77 -21.98
CA ASP A 677 34.72 23.18 -21.65
C ASP A 677 34.21 23.94 -22.88
N SER A 678 34.77 23.66 -24.06
CA SER A 678 34.30 24.27 -25.31
C SER A 678 32.87 23.85 -25.64
N VAL A 679 32.56 22.55 -25.54
CA VAL A 679 31.22 22.01 -25.80
C VAL A 679 30.19 22.65 -24.87
N MET A 680 30.48 22.71 -23.57
CA MET A 680 29.55 23.28 -22.59
C MET A 680 29.36 24.78 -22.78
N LYS A 681 30.43 25.53 -23.09
CA LYS A 681 30.32 26.96 -23.42
C LYS A 681 29.45 27.20 -24.64
N GLU A 682 29.59 26.37 -25.67
CA GLU A 682 28.79 26.52 -26.88
C GLU A 682 27.33 26.13 -26.64
N ALA A 683 27.06 25.03 -25.94
CA ALA A 683 25.72 24.64 -25.50
C ALA A 683 25.02 25.75 -24.72
N TRP A 684 25.70 26.39 -23.77
CA TRP A 684 25.16 27.51 -22.99
C TRP A 684 24.89 28.76 -23.86
N LYS A 685 25.76 29.07 -24.83
CA LYS A 685 25.53 30.19 -25.77
C LYS A 685 24.30 29.97 -26.64
N LEU A 686 24.10 28.75 -27.17
CA LEU A 686 22.99 28.44 -28.06
C LEU A 686 21.62 28.51 -27.37
N LEU A 687 21.56 28.31 -26.05
CA LEU A 687 20.34 28.50 -25.25
C LEU A 687 19.88 29.96 -25.24
N LYS A 688 18.57 30.19 -25.39
CA LYS A 688 17.95 31.49 -25.15
C LYS A 688 17.94 31.86 -23.65
N PRO A 689 17.83 33.15 -23.28
CA PRO A 689 17.55 33.54 -21.90
C PRO A 689 16.31 32.80 -21.35
N GLY A 690 16.42 32.15 -20.20
CA GLY A 690 15.38 31.29 -19.60
C GLY A 690 15.27 29.87 -20.19
N GLY A 691 16.05 29.54 -21.22
CA GLY A 691 16.11 28.21 -21.83
C GLY A 691 16.75 27.16 -20.92
N SER A 692 16.43 25.88 -21.16
CA SER A 692 16.73 24.77 -20.26
C SER A 692 17.88 23.90 -20.76
N PHE A 693 18.87 23.64 -19.91
CA PHE A 693 19.84 22.56 -20.09
C PHE A 693 19.40 21.33 -19.27
N VAL A 694 18.95 20.30 -19.96
CA VAL A 694 18.45 19.05 -19.39
C VAL A 694 19.55 17.99 -19.51
N PHE A 695 19.98 17.40 -18.39
CA PHE A 695 21.08 16.45 -18.44
C PHE A 695 20.98 15.29 -17.46
N TRP A 696 21.59 14.18 -17.85
CA TRP A 696 21.90 13.03 -16.99
C TRP A 696 23.25 12.46 -17.42
N GLU A 697 24.27 12.64 -16.59
CA GLU A 697 25.67 12.46 -16.97
C GLU A 697 26.44 11.69 -15.88
N HIS A 698 27.41 10.87 -16.28
CA HIS A 698 28.26 10.19 -15.30
C HIS A 698 29.51 11.01 -14.96
N VAL A 699 29.98 10.93 -13.72
CA VAL A 699 31.04 11.80 -13.18
C VAL A 699 32.13 11.03 -12.43
N THR A 700 33.18 11.73 -12.03
CA THR A 700 34.08 11.27 -10.97
C THR A 700 33.31 11.00 -9.67
N ASN A 701 33.59 9.86 -9.04
CA ASN A 701 33.05 9.49 -7.74
C ASN A 701 33.66 10.36 -6.63
N LYS A 702 32.85 10.69 -5.62
CA LYS A 702 33.30 11.44 -4.43
C LYS A 702 34.02 10.54 -3.41
N ASP A 703 33.74 9.24 -3.43
CA ASP A 703 34.46 8.26 -2.60
C ASP A 703 35.89 8.08 -3.12
N ALA A 704 36.88 8.31 -2.25
CA ALA A 704 38.28 8.32 -2.64
C ALA A 704 38.76 6.96 -3.18
N VAL A 705 38.24 5.85 -2.65
CA VAL A 705 38.64 4.50 -3.07
C VAL A 705 38.10 4.21 -4.46
N THR A 706 36.81 4.48 -4.68
CA THR A 706 36.16 4.30 -5.98
C THR A 706 36.72 5.27 -7.04
N ALA A 707 37.07 6.49 -6.66
CA ALA A 707 37.73 7.45 -7.56
C ALA A 707 39.11 6.95 -8.03
N VAL A 708 39.90 6.33 -7.15
CA VAL A 708 41.16 5.68 -7.53
C VAL A 708 40.90 4.53 -8.50
N ALA A 709 39.87 3.71 -8.25
CA ALA A 709 39.48 2.64 -9.16
C ALA A 709 39.07 3.16 -10.55
N GLN A 710 38.30 4.27 -10.61
CA GLN A 710 37.98 4.96 -11.86
C GLN A 710 39.24 5.43 -12.58
N ALA A 711 40.19 6.06 -11.88
CA ALA A 711 41.44 6.51 -12.47
C ALA A 711 42.28 5.36 -13.03
N CYS A 712 42.33 4.21 -12.35
CA CYS A 712 43.01 3.01 -12.82
C CYS A 712 42.35 2.37 -14.04
N LEU A 713 41.01 2.38 -14.10
CA LEU A 713 40.24 1.78 -15.21
C LEU A 713 40.16 2.69 -16.43
N ASN A 714 40.23 4.01 -16.23
CA ASN A 714 40.00 5.02 -17.27
C ASN A 714 40.89 4.88 -18.52
N PRO A 715 42.19 4.54 -18.47
CA PRO A 715 43.00 4.38 -19.67
C PRO A 715 42.47 3.30 -20.63
N ALA A 716 42.09 2.14 -20.08
CA ALA A 716 41.51 1.06 -20.88
C ALA A 716 40.09 1.42 -21.35
N TRP A 717 39.29 2.00 -20.46
CA TRP A 717 37.94 2.44 -20.77
C TRP A 717 37.92 3.50 -21.89
N SER A 718 38.75 4.52 -21.80
CA SER A 718 38.82 5.58 -22.80
C SER A 718 39.34 5.08 -24.14
N ALA A 719 40.31 4.16 -24.13
CA ALA A 719 40.85 3.57 -25.37
C ALA A 719 39.81 2.71 -26.11
N PHE A 720 39.02 1.91 -25.39
CA PHE A 720 38.12 0.94 -26.01
C PHE A 720 36.66 1.36 -26.01
N VAL A 721 36.12 1.98 -24.96
CA VAL A 721 34.71 2.40 -24.91
C VAL A 721 34.53 3.81 -25.50
N GLY A 722 35.57 4.65 -25.43
CA GLY A 722 35.59 5.95 -26.12
C GLY A 722 35.16 7.15 -25.28
N CYS A 723 34.97 7.01 -23.97
CA CYS A 723 34.66 8.12 -23.05
C CYS A 723 35.55 8.13 -21.81
N CYS A 724 35.47 9.18 -20.98
CA CYS A 724 36.28 9.32 -19.77
C CYS A 724 35.39 9.24 -18.51
N ILE A 725 35.67 8.27 -17.63
CA ILE A 725 34.86 7.97 -16.44
C ILE A 725 35.27 8.75 -15.19
N ASN A 726 36.37 9.50 -15.26
CA ASN A 726 36.95 10.22 -14.14
C ASN A 726 37.00 11.75 -14.37
N ARG A 727 36.04 12.29 -15.13
CA ARG A 727 35.92 13.73 -15.38
C ARG A 727 34.98 14.41 -14.39
N ASP A 728 35.28 15.65 -14.05
CA ASP A 728 34.39 16.52 -13.29
C ASP A 728 33.44 17.28 -14.23
N ILE A 729 32.41 16.59 -14.69
CA ILE A 729 31.41 17.18 -15.61
C ILE A 729 30.57 18.24 -14.89
N LYS A 730 30.33 18.07 -13.58
CA LYS A 730 29.60 19.06 -12.77
C LYS A 730 30.31 20.42 -12.79
N ALA A 731 31.62 20.43 -12.59
CA ALA A 731 32.41 21.66 -12.65
C ALA A 731 32.33 22.32 -14.03
N ALA A 732 32.42 21.55 -15.12
CA ALA A 732 32.33 22.09 -16.48
C ALA A 732 30.96 22.69 -16.80
N ILE A 733 29.86 22.05 -16.37
CA ILE A 733 28.50 22.58 -16.52
C ILE A 733 28.37 23.92 -15.80
N LEU A 734 28.82 24.00 -14.54
CA LEU A 734 28.74 25.21 -13.74
C LEU A 734 29.65 26.33 -14.26
N ALA A 735 30.78 25.99 -14.89
CA ALA A 735 31.71 26.95 -15.48
C ALA A 735 31.30 27.45 -16.88
N ALA A 736 30.26 26.85 -17.49
CA ALA A 736 29.81 27.17 -18.85
C ALA A 736 29.21 28.59 -18.97
N GLY A 737 28.58 29.08 -17.90
CA GLY A 737 27.92 30.38 -17.85
C GLY A 737 27.08 30.59 -16.59
N GLU A 738 26.27 31.65 -16.56
CA GLU A 738 25.39 31.92 -15.42
C GLU A 738 24.09 31.12 -15.51
N TRP A 739 23.76 30.42 -14.41
CA TRP A 739 22.55 29.59 -14.26
C TRP A 739 21.68 30.14 -13.13
N GLU A 740 20.36 30.05 -13.27
CA GLU A 740 19.42 30.52 -12.24
C GLU A 740 19.40 29.61 -11.01
N ASN A 741 19.53 28.31 -11.24
CA ASN A 741 19.29 27.27 -10.24
C ASN A 741 20.44 26.24 -10.13
N PRO A 742 21.70 26.65 -9.93
CA PRO A 742 22.84 25.73 -9.86
C PRO A 742 22.78 24.74 -8.68
N GLY A 743 21.94 25.00 -7.68
CA GLY A 743 21.69 24.13 -6.53
C GLY A 743 20.83 22.90 -6.84
N ASP A 744 20.12 22.90 -7.98
CA ASP A 744 19.17 21.84 -8.35
C ASP A 744 19.86 20.64 -9.02
N ILE A 745 21.20 20.64 -9.12
CA ILE A 745 21.95 19.48 -9.62
C ILE A 745 21.91 18.38 -8.57
N GLU A 746 21.11 17.35 -8.85
CA GLU A 746 21.04 16.13 -8.08
C GLU A 746 22.29 15.28 -8.31
N VAL A 747 22.83 14.71 -7.23
CA VAL A 747 23.94 13.76 -7.29
C VAL A 747 23.42 12.45 -6.74
N ALA A 748 23.41 11.41 -7.59
CA ALA A 748 22.97 10.09 -7.18
C ALA A 748 23.88 9.55 -6.07
N ASP A 749 23.29 8.97 -5.02
CA ASP A 749 24.03 8.34 -3.91
C ASP A 749 24.56 6.96 -4.35
N GLU A 750 25.61 6.99 -5.17
CA GLU A 750 26.28 5.79 -5.72
C GLU A 750 27.74 5.68 -5.24
N PRO A 751 28.01 5.51 -3.93
CA PRO A 751 29.37 5.60 -3.37
C PRO A 751 30.35 4.53 -3.87
N TYR A 752 29.84 3.45 -4.48
CA TYR A 752 30.64 2.33 -4.99
C TYR A 752 30.59 2.17 -6.52
N SER A 753 29.85 3.02 -7.23
CA SER A 753 29.75 2.95 -8.69
C SER A 753 30.97 3.58 -9.34
N VAL A 754 31.56 2.94 -10.35
CA VAL A 754 32.60 3.57 -11.19
C VAL A 754 32.00 4.45 -12.30
N LEU A 755 30.67 4.57 -12.36
CA LEU A 755 29.91 5.43 -13.26
C LEU A 755 28.82 6.21 -12.50
N PRO A 756 29.13 6.90 -11.37
CA PRO A 756 28.13 7.63 -10.61
C PRO A 756 27.49 8.73 -11.46
N ARG A 757 26.21 9.04 -11.27
CA ARG A 757 25.48 10.01 -12.10
C ARG A 757 25.12 11.30 -11.38
N ILE A 758 25.02 12.37 -12.17
CA ILE A 758 24.38 13.63 -11.83
C ILE A 758 23.24 13.89 -12.81
N SER A 759 22.22 14.63 -12.37
CA SER A 759 21.15 15.08 -13.24
C SER A 759 20.56 16.41 -12.81
N GLY A 760 19.85 17.04 -13.73
CA GLY A 760 19.06 18.22 -13.43
C GLY A 760 18.53 18.90 -14.68
N VAL A 761 17.77 19.96 -14.43
CA VAL A 761 17.30 20.92 -15.43
C VAL A 761 17.77 22.30 -14.99
N LEU A 762 18.79 22.83 -15.64
CA LEU A 762 19.30 24.17 -15.33
C LEU A 762 18.72 25.19 -16.30
N ARG A 763 18.33 26.36 -15.79
CA ARG A 763 17.86 27.48 -16.62
C ARG A 763 18.95 28.50 -16.82
N LYS A 764 19.16 28.91 -18.08
CA LYS A 764 20.05 30.01 -18.43
C LYS A 764 19.49 31.31 -17.85
N LYS A 765 20.31 32.02 -17.07
CA LYS A 765 19.91 33.25 -16.41
C LYS A 765 19.48 34.32 -17.43
N VAL A 766 18.32 34.92 -17.18
CA VAL A 766 17.71 35.98 -18.00
C VAL A 766 18.55 37.25 -18.05
#